data_AF-A0A914HXP9-F1
#
_entry.id   AF-A0A914HXP9-F1
#
_cell.length_a   1.000
_cell.length_b   1.000
_cell.length_c   1.000
_cell.angle_alpha   90.00
_cell.angle_beta   90.00
_cell.angle_gamma   90.00
#
_symmetry.space_group_name_H-M   'P 1'
#
loop_
_entity.id
_entity.type
_entity.pdbx_description
1 polymer ?
#
loop_
_entity_poly.entity_id
_entity_poly.type
_entity_poly.pdbx_seq_one_letter_code
_entity_poly.pdbx_strand_id
1 'polypeptide(L)'
;MKCGLCVSDFFPFGTAQCPLTFSHLSFFLHENKKILDKHAETARNCNCSTFSDRSFCRPLFGTTEHVYQLNKLLKDSCDYEARFGAVSLRPKTKQSHLYFNPNCPETCSPLHLDALFRKGQLVIRMLEKRLPKEQFIKVLQRVLSLGVQHSQNLDRPAEWTSMLISTAIFLRILTDVTGKELPSFVEQWIDLGGFVSFQVSHTFNRKRNIIELELRQTAPPPKGCQNYTGPLVVVVQELEGPFVHTVQIDAAVSRHDIQCHSKGRKLKKKRIMLGTGEEVDVDLNSMDADSPVLWIRVDPEMLLYRQLSVNQPFYHWEFMLLHERDVLAQQQAIETLCRFPEHKTKTLLEETVRNDKFFYRIRREAAHCLVQIYNSLPESHLGESPPLIDYIRQNFGSKTSPDVPLPNNYAATASNLQNNLLEQALPSAIGSIRGQGGRDCPRYVLDFIINLIRLNDNSTNRYSDDYYRGALIHALGKTLTMSERTVGHPEELSTHARDVLEEVTHALNMDTMKPSFGRIVSIHCIQVLYELQRFRHLPIDTDIFWKFGQCKGIYAPLRLTALACLVAMIRRSRSQLLIGTVLRLVGLVANDPDPFVRYSVAQRLCANPPFEWTENTSMYPLNTKRLADLLWGIISDVRTETRIRTCLTDLYFILYGLGTPSNFSSF
;
A
#
# COMPACT_ATOMS: atom_id res chain seq x y z
N MET A 1 -2.44 -59.16 2.75
CA MET A 1 -2.84 -59.40 1.35
C MET A 1 -3.73 -58.23 0.93
N LYS A 2 -3.47 -57.41 -0.09
CA LYS A 2 -2.66 -57.52 -1.31
C LYS A 2 -1.80 -56.25 -1.51
N CYS A 3 -0.66 -56.46 -2.16
CA CYS A 3 0.39 -55.53 -2.60
C CYS A 3 -0.19 -54.37 -3.46
N GLY A 4 0.39 -53.18 -3.59
CA GLY A 4 1.81 -52.81 -3.52
C GLY A 4 2.46 -53.04 -4.88
N LEU A 5 2.37 -52.07 -5.80
CA LEU A 5 3.25 -51.97 -6.99
C LEU A 5 3.38 -50.51 -7.44
N CYS A 6 4.60 -49.98 -7.25
CA CYS A 6 5.15 -48.88 -8.02
C CYS A 6 5.23 -49.29 -9.50
N VAL A 7 4.95 -48.35 -10.41
CA VAL A 7 5.51 -48.35 -11.75
C VAL A 7 5.98 -46.94 -12.04
N SER A 8 7.27 -46.72 -11.76
CA SER A 8 8.09 -45.73 -12.43
C SER A 8 8.45 -46.25 -13.83
N ASP A 9 8.52 -45.30 -14.77
CA ASP A 9 9.17 -45.38 -16.08
C ASP A 9 8.55 -46.29 -17.16
N PHE A 10 8.06 -45.66 -18.23
CA PHE A 10 8.38 -45.91 -19.66
C PHE A 10 7.26 -45.33 -20.54
N PHE A 11 7.51 -44.20 -21.21
CA PHE A 11 7.39 -44.07 -22.67
C PHE A 11 8.23 -42.86 -23.17
N PRO A 12 8.99 -43.01 -24.27
CA PRO A 12 9.95 -42.01 -24.76
C PRO A 12 9.42 -41.20 -25.96
N PHE A 13 10.06 -40.04 -26.20
CA PHE A 13 10.04 -39.18 -27.40
C PHE A 13 8.71 -38.76 -28.05
N GLY A 14 8.59 -37.44 -28.24
CA GLY A 14 7.69 -36.87 -29.25
C GLY A 14 7.58 -35.36 -29.11
N THR A 15 8.35 -34.63 -29.89
CA THR A 15 8.22 -33.19 -30.11
C THR A 15 6.77 -32.81 -30.43
N ALA A 16 6.05 -32.26 -29.45
CA ALA A 16 4.82 -31.52 -29.66
C ALA A 16 4.88 -30.26 -28.79
N GLN A 17 4.93 -29.11 -29.46
CA GLN A 17 4.86 -27.78 -28.84
C GLN A 17 3.53 -27.64 -28.09
N CYS A 18 3.55 -27.87 -26.78
CA CYS A 18 2.47 -27.49 -25.88
C CYS A 18 2.72 -26.05 -25.41
N PRO A 19 1.89 -25.06 -25.76
CA PRO A 19 2.04 -23.70 -25.24
C PRO A 19 1.59 -23.68 -23.76
N LEU A 20 2.56 -23.78 -22.85
CA LEU A 20 2.41 -23.73 -21.39
C LEU A 20 2.06 -22.32 -20.85
N THR A 21 1.28 -21.54 -21.60
CA THR A 21 0.87 -20.17 -21.26
C THR A 21 -0.53 -20.14 -20.63
N PHE A 22 -0.92 -21.02 -19.70
CA PHE A 22 -2.30 -20.94 -19.14
C PHE A 22 -2.51 -21.48 -17.71
N SER A 23 -1.49 -21.53 -16.86
CA SER A 23 -1.66 -21.93 -15.45
C SER A 23 -2.27 -20.85 -14.53
N HIS A 24 -2.32 -19.58 -14.95
CA HIS A 24 -2.80 -18.48 -14.09
C HIS A 24 -4.29 -18.14 -14.22
N LEU A 25 -5.01 -18.73 -15.19
CA LEU A 25 -6.48 -18.82 -15.19
C LEU A 25 -6.99 -20.24 -14.94
N SER A 26 -6.18 -21.29 -15.17
CA SER A 26 -6.55 -22.67 -14.83
C SER A 26 -6.69 -22.92 -13.33
N PHE A 27 -6.14 -22.05 -12.48
CA PHE A 27 -6.35 -22.10 -11.02
C PHE A 27 -7.76 -21.69 -10.60
N PHE A 28 -8.57 -21.15 -11.51
CA PHE A 28 -9.91 -20.64 -11.20
C PHE A 28 -10.95 -21.76 -10.94
N LEU A 29 -10.65 -23.03 -11.26
CA LEU A 29 -11.65 -24.11 -11.26
C LEU A 29 -11.22 -25.48 -10.69
N HIS A 30 -9.96 -25.70 -10.30
CA HIS A 30 -9.50 -27.09 -10.12
C HIS A 30 -9.57 -27.72 -8.71
N GLU A 31 -9.75 -27.02 -7.59
CA GLU A 31 -9.67 -27.72 -6.30
C GLU A 31 -10.83 -27.47 -5.34
N ASN A 32 -11.71 -28.47 -5.27
CA ASN A 32 -12.48 -28.74 -4.07
C ASN A 32 -12.34 -30.22 -3.69
N LYS A 33 -11.93 -30.45 -2.43
CA LYS A 33 -12.43 -31.45 -1.47
C LYS A 33 -11.43 -32.38 -0.77
N LYS A 34 -10.13 -32.43 -1.09
CA LYS A 34 -9.17 -33.27 -0.32
C LYS A 34 -7.84 -32.62 0.12
N ILE A 35 -7.59 -31.35 -0.24
CA ILE A 35 -6.40 -30.59 0.20
C ILE A 35 -6.79 -29.49 1.23
N LEU A 36 -8.03 -29.46 1.69
CA LEU A 36 -8.51 -28.47 2.66
C LEU A 36 -8.04 -28.69 4.12
N ASP A 37 -7.46 -29.85 4.46
CA ASP A 37 -7.03 -30.13 5.84
C ASP A 37 -5.50 -30.08 6.06
N LYS A 38 -4.68 -29.83 5.04
CA LYS A 38 -3.21 -29.86 5.19
C LYS A 38 -2.42 -28.67 4.65
N HIS A 39 -3.04 -27.71 3.95
CA HIS A 39 -2.32 -26.58 3.34
C HIS A 39 -3.00 -25.22 3.59
N ALA A 40 -3.32 -24.92 4.85
CA ALA A 40 -3.96 -23.67 5.26
C ALA A 40 -3.04 -22.42 5.31
N GLU A 41 -1.79 -22.48 4.82
CA GLU A 41 -0.83 -21.36 4.98
C GLU A 41 -0.09 -20.89 3.70
N THR A 42 -0.37 -21.42 2.49
CA THR A 42 0.50 -21.12 1.33
C THR A 42 -0.16 -20.76 -0.01
N ALA A 43 -1.46 -20.46 -0.05
CA ALA A 43 -2.14 -20.00 -1.27
C ALA A 43 -3.42 -19.24 -0.89
N ARG A 44 -3.65 -17.94 -1.11
CA ARG A 44 -3.23 -17.00 -2.17
C ARG A 44 -3.54 -17.44 -3.61
N ASN A 45 -4.31 -18.51 -3.78
CA ASN A 45 -4.80 -18.95 -5.08
C ASN A 45 -6.26 -18.54 -5.30
N CYS A 46 -6.48 -17.98 -6.51
CA CYS A 46 -7.72 -17.58 -7.18
C CYS A 46 -7.96 -16.05 -7.25
N ASN A 47 -7.97 -15.52 -8.49
CA ASN A 47 -8.56 -14.21 -8.78
C ASN A 47 -10.05 -14.17 -8.38
N CYS A 48 -10.74 -15.32 -8.35
CA CYS A 48 -12.09 -15.42 -7.80
C CYS A 48 -12.12 -15.53 -6.27
N SER A 49 -11.15 -16.18 -5.61
CA SER A 49 -11.14 -16.28 -4.13
C SER A 49 -10.81 -14.93 -3.52
N THR A 50 -9.81 -14.20 -4.04
CA THR A 50 -9.48 -12.87 -3.53
C THR A 50 -10.50 -11.80 -3.91
N PHE A 51 -11.15 -11.93 -5.08
CA PHE A 51 -12.35 -11.14 -5.39
C PHE A 51 -13.51 -11.49 -4.44
N SER A 52 -13.70 -12.77 -4.09
CA SER A 52 -14.70 -13.19 -3.10
C SER A 52 -14.34 -12.69 -1.70
N ASP A 53 -13.11 -12.89 -1.22
CA ASP A 53 -12.53 -12.40 0.04
C ASP A 53 -12.70 -10.88 0.18
N ARG A 54 -12.49 -10.12 -0.90
CA ARG A 54 -12.67 -8.66 -0.87
C ARG A 54 -14.11 -8.22 -1.10
N SER A 55 -14.93 -9.03 -1.77
CA SER A 55 -16.38 -8.89 -1.79
C SER A 55 -16.99 -9.19 -0.43
N PHE A 56 -16.33 -10.00 0.42
CA PHE A 56 -16.65 -10.20 1.83
C PHE A 56 -16.17 -9.05 2.72
N CYS A 57 -15.12 -8.30 2.33
CA CYS A 57 -14.72 -7.11 3.10
C CYS A 57 -15.83 -6.05 3.19
N ARG A 58 -16.59 -5.84 2.11
CA ARG A 58 -17.68 -4.86 2.10
C ARG A 58 -18.80 -5.16 3.11
N PRO A 59 -19.37 -6.39 3.18
CA PRO A 59 -20.37 -6.75 4.18
C PRO A 59 -19.80 -6.97 5.58
N LEU A 60 -18.55 -7.43 5.74
CA LEU A 60 -17.98 -7.75 7.06
C LEU A 60 -17.30 -6.55 7.74
N PHE A 61 -16.53 -5.77 7.00
CA PHE A 61 -15.69 -4.68 7.52
C PHE A 61 -16.14 -3.29 7.05
N GLY A 62 -17.22 -3.23 6.26
CA GLY A 62 -17.82 -2.00 5.78
C GLY A 62 -17.36 -1.55 4.40
N THR A 63 -18.19 -0.73 3.76
CA THR A 63 -17.96 -0.14 2.44
C THR A 63 -16.71 0.73 2.38
N THR A 64 -16.51 1.53 3.43
CA THR A 64 -15.42 2.50 3.51
C THR A 64 -14.05 1.85 3.49
N GLU A 65 -13.81 0.81 4.31
CA GLU A 65 -12.53 0.09 4.31
C GLU A 65 -12.31 -0.62 2.98
N HIS A 66 -13.34 -1.20 2.37
CA HIS A 66 -13.24 -1.83 1.05
C HIS A 66 -12.78 -0.85 -0.03
N VAL A 67 -13.39 0.34 -0.08
CA VAL A 67 -13.04 1.39 -1.06
C VAL A 67 -11.60 1.89 -0.83
N TYR A 68 -11.18 2.06 0.43
CA TYR A 68 -9.81 2.43 0.77
C TYR A 68 -8.79 1.38 0.29
N GLN A 69 -9.04 0.09 0.56
CA GLN A 69 -8.18 -1.01 0.12
C GLN A 69 -8.11 -1.14 -1.41
N LEU A 70 -9.21 -0.81 -2.10
CA LEU A 70 -9.27 -0.78 -3.55
C LEU A 70 -8.44 0.37 -4.14
N ASN A 71 -8.53 1.57 -3.57
CA ASN A 71 -7.69 2.70 -3.98
C ASN A 71 -6.19 2.40 -3.78
N LYS A 72 -5.84 1.75 -2.66
CA LYS A 72 -4.47 1.29 -2.43
C LYS A 72 -4.01 0.27 -3.48
N LEU A 73 -4.86 -0.70 -3.81
CA LEU A 73 -4.58 -1.69 -4.85
C LEU A 73 -4.33 -1.02 -6.21
N LEU A 74 -5.14 -0.02 -6.54
CA LEU A 74 -5.02 0.77 -7.76
C LEU A 74 -3.69 1.54 -7.78
N LYS A 75 -3.39 2.33 -6.73
CA LYS A 75 -2.14 3.09 -6.60
C LYS A 75 -0.91 2.18 -6.71
N ASP A 76 -0.85 1.10 -5.93
CA ASP A 76 0.32 0.19 -5.94
C ASP A 76 0.53 -0.48 -7.30
N SER A 77 -0.56 -0.78 -8.02
CA SER A 77 -0.50 -1.43 -9.32
C SER A 77 -0.03 -0.45 -10.41
N CYS A 78 -0.56 0.78 -10.40
CA CYS A 78 -0.08 1.87 -11.26
C CYS A 78 1.40 2.19 -11.00
N ASP A 79 1.83 2.23 -9.73
CA ASP A 79 3.23 2.49 -9.35
C ASP A 79 4.18 1.39 -9.86
N TYR A 80 3.72 0.14 -9.90
CA TYR A 80 4.51 -0.95 -10.49
C TYR A 80 4.67 -0.76 -12.01
N GLU A 81 3.56 -0.52 -12.73
CA GLU A 81 3.60 -0.34 -14.18
C GLU A 81 4.40 0.91 -14.59
N ALA A 82 4.34 1.97 -13.79
CA ALA A 82 5.14 3.19 -13.95
C ALA A 82 6.65 2.93 -13.90
N ARG A 83 7.08 1.92 -13.13
CA ARG A 83 8.50 1.57 -12.94
C ARG A 83 8.98 0.54 -13.95
N PHE A 84 8.23 -0.55 -14.13
CA PHE A 84 8.67 -1.75 -14.86
C PHE A 84 8.04 -1.89 -16.25
N GLY A 85 7.01 -1.11 -16.59
CA GLY A 85 6.29 -1.19 -17.85
C GLY A 85 4.92 -1.86 -17.72
N ALA A 86 4.17 -1.86 -18.82
CA ALA A 86 2.80 -2.34 -18.88
C ALA A 86 2.72 -3.85 -18.62
N VAL A 87 1.85 -4.27 -17.70
CA VAL A 87 1.57 -5.68 -17.45
C VAL A 87 0.43 -6.14 -18.35
N SER A 88 0.67 -7.15 -19.18
CA SER A 88 -0.37 -7.76 -20.02
C SER A 88 -0.92 -9.01 -19.35
N LEU A 89 -2.25 -9.14 -19.29
CA LEU A 89 -2.91 -10.34 -18.78
C LEU A 89 -2.95 -11.46 -19.84
N ARG A 90 -2.85 -11.10 -21.12
CA ARG A 90 -2.81 -12.02 -22.27
C ARG A 90 -1.80 -11.52 -23.31
N PRO A 91 -0.49 -11.73 -23.10
CA PRO A 91 0.52 -11.26 -24.03
C PRO A 91 0.41 -12.02 -25.37
N LYS A 92 0.13 -11.29 -26.46
CA LYS A 92 0.10 -11.85 -27.83
C LYS A 92 1.51 -12.03 -28.43
N THR A 93 2.49 -11.29 -27.94
CA THR A 93 3.89 -11.31 -28.39
C THR A 93 4.84 -11.39 -27.20
N LYS A 94 6.10 -11.80 -27.43
CA LYS A 94 7.14 -11.70 -26.39
C LYS A 94 7.33 -10.24 -26.01
N GLN A 95 7.12 -9.91 -24.74
CA GLN A 95 7.34 -8.57 -24.21
C GLN A 95 8.85 -8.29 -24.15
N SER A 96 9.39 -7.55 -25.12
CA SER A 96 10.83 -7.29 -25.28
C SER A 96 11.46 -6.46 -24.14
N HIS A 97 10.64 -5.80 -23.33
CA HIS A 97 11.10 -4.95 -22.22
C HIS A 97 11.38 -5.73 -20.93
N LEU A 98 10.96 -7.01 -20.83
CA LEU A 98 11.18 -7.83 -19.65
C LEU A 98 12.45 -8.68 -19.81
N TYR A 99 13.28 -8.70 -18.76
CA TYR A 99 14.47 -9.57 -18.68
C TYR A 99 14.11 -11.01 -18.27
N PHE A 100 12.84 -11.27 -17.96
CA PHE A 100 12.31 -12.59 -17.64
C PHE A 100 11.14 -12.93 -18.57
N ASN A 101 10.81 -14.22 -18.66
CA ASN A 101 9.63 -14.67 -19.39
C ASN A 101 8.41 -14.69 -18.45
N PRO A 102 7.39 -13.82 -18.68
CA PRO A 102 6.20 -13.78 -17.83
C PRO A 102 5.30 -15.01 -17.99
N ASN A 103 5.45 -15.75 -19.10
CA ASN A 103 4.61 -16.90 -19.42
C ASN A 103 5.03 -18.19 -18.70
N CYS A 104 6.25 -18.24 -18.17
CA CYS A 104 6.74 -19.40 -17.44
C CYS A 104 6.72 -19.08 -15.94
N PRO A 105 6.00 -19.86 -15.12
CA PRO A 105 5.91 -19.63 -13.68
C PRO A 105 7.28 -19.77 -13.00
N GLU A 106 8.21 -20.49 -13.63
CA GLU A 106 9.54 -20.72 -13.07
C GLU A 106 10.53 -19.59 -13.31
N THR A 107 10.24 -18.71 -14.27
CA THR A 107 11.08 -17.55 -14.59
C THR A 107 10.41 -16.23 -14.25
N CYS A 108 9.10 -16.21 -14.06
CA CYS A 108 8.34 -15.00 -13.79
C CYS A 108 8.77 -14.37 -12.45
N SER A 109 9.08 -13.08 -12.50
CA SER A 109 9.37 -12.30 -11.30
C SER A 109 8.20 -12.37 -10.32
N PRO A 110 8.43 -12.64 -9.02
CA PRO A 110 7.36 -12.62 -8.03
C PRO A 110 6.69 -11.25 -7.91
N LEU A 111 7.42 -10.16 -8.13
CA LEU A 111 6.88 -8.80 -8.13
C LEU A 111 5.94 -8.58 -9.34
N HIS A 112 6.32 -9.09 -10.51
CA HIS A 112 5.47 -9.03 -11.70
C HIS A 112 4.21 -9.86 -11.55
N LEU A 113 4.34 -11.05 -10.98
CA LEU A 113 3.22 -11.93 -10.69
C LEU A 113 2.24 -11.30 -9.68
N ASP A 114 2.74 -10.64 -8.63
CA ASP A 114 1.89 -9.86 -7.72
C ASP A 114 1.17 -8.72 -8.47
N ALA A 115 1.85 -7.99 -9.35
CA ALA A 115 1.22 -6.93 -10.16
C ALA A 115 0.15 -7.48 -11.12
N LEU A 116 0.42 -8.61 -11.78
CA LEU A 116 -0.51 -9.35 -12.64
C LEU A 116 -1.80 -9.70 -11.87
N PHE A 117 -1.66 -10.22 -10.64
CA PHE A 117 -2.81 -10.52 -9.78
C PHE A 117 -3.61 -9.28 -9.40
N ARG A 118 -2.95 -8.19 -8.98
CA ARG A 118 -3.63 -6.94 -8.62
C ARG A 118 -4.38 -6.35 -9.81
N LYS A 119 -3.77 -6.38 -11.00
CA LYS A 119 -4.38 -5.94 -12.25
C LYS A 119 -5.60 -6.80 -12.61
N GLY A 120 -5.47 -8.12 -12.54
CA GLY A 120 -6.58 -9.05 -12.80
C GLY A 120 -7.81 -8.73 -11.93
N GLN A 121 -7.60 -8.44 -10.64
CA GLN A 121 -8.68 -8.04 -9.72
C GLN A 121 -9.35 -6.73 -10.16
N LEU A 122 -8.57 -5.72 -10.54
CA LEU A 122 -9.09 -4.43 -11.01
C LEU A 122 -9.86 -4.59 -12.33
N VAL A 123 -9.37 -5.39 -13.27
CA VAL A 123 -10.03 -5.67 -14.55
C VAL A 123 -11.37 -6.39 -14.35
N ILE A 124 -11.43 -7.40 -13.49
CA ILE A 124 -12.69 -8.08 -13.17
C ILE A 124 -13.70 -7.12 -12.53
N ARG A 125 -13.24 -6.24 -11.64
CA ARG A 125 -14.11 -5.19 -11.08
C ARG A 125 -14.61 -4.22 -12.16
N MET A 126 -13.74 -3.76 -13.06
CA MET A 126 -14.15 -2.89 -14.17
C MET A 126 -15.22 -3.57 -15.04
N LEU A 127 -15.09 -4.87 -15.26
CA LEU A 127 -16.07 -5.68 -15.98
C LEU A 127 -17.40 -5.81 -15.21
N GLU A 128 -17.35 -6.07 -13.90
CA GLU A 128 -18.53 -6.10 -13.01
C GLU A 128 -19.30 -4.78 -13.05
N LYS A 129 -18.59 -3.65 -13.11
CA LYS A 129 -19.22 -2.31 -13.14
C LYS A 129 -19.78 -1.91 -14.50
N ARG A 130 -19.23 -2.46 -15.59
CA ARG A 130 -19.74 -2.23 -16.96
C ARG A 130 -20.96 -3.08 -17.30
N LEU A 131 -21.19 -4.16 -16.54
CA LEU A 131 -22.30 -5.08 -16.72
C LEU A 131 -23.33 -4.95 -15.58
N PRO A 132 -24.63 -5.18 -15.82
CA PRO A 132 -25.58 -5.33 -14.75
C PRO A 132 -25.18 -6.47 -13.80
N LYS A 133 -25.23 -6.22 -12.49
CA LYS A 133 -24.79 -7.17 -11.45
C LYS A 133 -25.39 -8.57 -11.63
N GLU A 134 -26.68 -8.65 -11.96
CA GLU A 134 -27.39 -9.92 -12.19
C GLU A 134 -26.83 -10.70 -13.37
N GLN A 135 -26.51 -10.01 -14.48
CA GLN A 135 -25.94 -10.65 -15.66
C GLN A 135 -24.53 -11.17 -15.36
N PHE A 136 -23.72 -10.40 -14.62
CA PHE A 136 -22.38 -10.83 -14.23
C PHE A 136 -22.41 -12.07 -13.32
N ILE A 137 -23.35 -12.13 -12.36
CA ILE A 137 -23.55 -13.33 -11.52
C ILE A 137 -23.96 -14.54 -12.37
N LYS A 138 -24.84 -14.37 -13.37
CA LYS A 138 -25.21 -15.45 -14.29
C LYS A 138 -24.02 -15.96 -15.10
N VAL A 139 -23.11 -15.08 -15.53
CA VAL A 139 -21.84 -15.48 -16.18
C VAL A 139 -21.03 -16.39 -15.25
N LEU A 140 -20.82 -15.98 -13.99
CA LEU A 140 -20.07 -16.78 -13.01
C LEU A 140 -20.75 -18.12 -12.72
N GLN A 141 -22.08 -18.14 -12.58
CA GLN A 141 -22.85 -19.37 -12.41
C GLN A 141 -22.74 -20.30 -13.63
N ARG A 142 -22.71 -19.74 -14.84
CA ARG A 142 -22.52 -20.53 -16.06
C ARG A 142 -21.13 -21.16 -16.11
N VAL A 143 -20.09 -20.41 -15.77
CA VAL A 143 -18.71 -20.90 -15.67
C VAL A 143 -18.60 -22.05 -14.66
N LEU A 144 -19.19 -21.88 -13.46
CA LEU A 144 -19.16 -22.91 -12.42
C LEU A 144 -19.99 -24.15 -12.79
N SER A 145 -21.18 -23.98 -13.37
CA SER A 145 -22.04 -25.10 -13.77
C SER A 145 -21.41 -25.96 -14.86
N LEU A 146 -20.70 -25.34 -15.82
CA LEU A 146 -19.90 -26.09 -16.81
C LEU A 146 -18.83 -26.95 -16.14
N GLY A 147 -18.06 -26.40 -15.19
CA GLY A 147 -17.06 -27.15 -14.45
C GLY A 147 -17.64 -28.29 -13.60
N VAL A 148 -18.79 -28.05 -12.94
CA VAL A 148 -19.47 -29.07 -12.12
C VAL A 148 -20.06 -30.18 -12.98
N GLN A 149 -20.69 -29.84 -14.11
CA GLN A 149 -21.30 -30.81 -15.02
C GLN A 149 -20.26 -31.76 -15.62
N HIS A 150 -19.12 -31.23 -16.08
CA HIS A 150 -18.07 -32.05 -16.68
C HIS A 150 -17.24 -32.82 -15.64
N SER A 151 -17.15 -32.36 -14.39
CA SER A 151 -16.44 -33.10 -13.33
C SER A 151 -17.22 -34.33 -12.83
N GLN A 152 -18.55 -34.34 -12.99
CA GLN A 152 -19.39 -35.51 -12.66
C GLN A 152 -19.29 -36.62 -13.71
N ASN A 153 -18.94 -36.29 -14.96
CA ASN A 153 -18.81 -37.24 -16.06
C ASN A 153 -17.37 -37.80 -16.16
N LEU A 154 -16.98 -38.63 -15.18
CA LEU A 154 -15.65 -39.25 -15.13
C LEU A 154 -15.40 -40.27 -16.26
N ASP A 155 -16.45 -40.76 -16.91
CA ASP A 155 -16.37 -41.83 -17.92
C ASP A 155 -15.93 -41.34 -19.32
N ARG A 156 -15.73 -40.02 -19.51
CA ARG A 156 -15.37 -39.42 -20.81
C ARG A 156 -14.20 -38.44 -20.69
N PRO A 157 -12.94 -38.93 -20.69
CA PRO A 157 -11.76 -38.08 -20.55
C PRO A 157 -11.62 -37.00 -21.63
N ALA A 158 -12.15 -37.24 -22.84
CA ALA A 158 -12.16 -36.25 -23.92
C ALA A 158 -13.00 -34.99 -23.60
N GLU A 159 -14.01 -35.11 -22.73
CA GLU A 159 -14.85 -33.98 -22.30
C GLU A 159 -14.22 -33.18 -21.15
N TRP A 160 -13.13 -33.67 -20.54
CA TRP A 160 -12.45 -32.98 -19.43
C TRP A 160 -11.74 -31.69 -19.88
N THR A 161 -11.48 -31.52 -21.18
CA THR A 161 -10.99 -30.25 -21.72
C THR A 161 -11.98 -29.11 -21.47
N SER A 162 -13.28 -29.41 -21.34
CA SER A 162 -14.32 -28.43 -20.99
C SER A 162 -14.24 -27.97 -19.54
N MET A 163 -13.44 -28.64 -18.69
CA MET A 163 -13.09 -28.16 -17.34
C MET A 163 -11.98 -27.10 -17.37
N LEU A 164 -11.24 -26.98 -18.48
CA LEU A 164 -10.19 -25.98 -18.67
C LEU A 164 -10.81 -24.68 -19.19
N ILE A 165 -11.11 -23.74 -18.30
CA ILE A 165 -11.65 -22.43 -18.70
C ILE A 165 -10.50 -21.45 -18.92
N SER A 166 -10.25 -21.15 -20.19
CA SER A 166 -9.32 -20.10 -20.62
C SER A 166 -9.99 -18.72 -20.64
N THR A 167 -9.20 -17.66 -20.74
CA THR A 167 -9.73 -16.29 -20.89
C THR A 167 -10.60 -16.15 -22.15
N ALA A 168 -10.25 -16.85 -23.23
CA ALA A 168 -11.04 -16.85 -24.45
C ALA A 168 -12.42 -17.52 -24.27
N ILE A 169 -12.47 -18.64 -23.54
CA ILE A 169 -13.72 -19.33 -23.20
C ILE A 169 -14.56 -18.46 -22.26
N PHE A 170 -13.95 -17.84 -21.25
CA PHE A 170 -14.63 -16.93 -20.34
C PHE A 170 -15.25 -15.73 -21.08
N LEU A 171 -14.51 -15.10 -21.98
CA LEU A 171 -15.03 -13.99 -22.79
C LEU A 171 -16.17 -14.42 -23.73
N ARG A 172 -16.09 -15.63 -24.31
CA ARG A 172 -17.21 -16.21 -25.06
C ARG A 172 -18.46 -16.40 -24.19
N ILE A 173 -18.32 -17.04 -23.03
CA ILE A 173 -19.44 -17.23 -22.09
C ILE A 173 -20.04 -15.88 -21.69
N LEU A 174 -19.20 -14.86 -21.47
CA LEU A 174 -19.65 -13.52 -21.16
C LEU A 174 -20.49 -12.93 -22.29
N THR A 175 -20.02 -13.01 -23.53
CA THR A 175 -20.77 -12.54 -24.71
C THR A 175 -22.06 -13.33 -24.90
N ASP A 176 -22.04 -14.65 -24.72
CA ASP A 176 -23.22 -15.52 -24.85
C ASP A 176 -24.31 -15.18 -23.83
N VAL A 177 -23.93 -14.89 -22.57
CA VAL A 177 -24.89 -14.59 -21.49
C VAL A 177 -25.37 -13.14 -21.51
N THR A 178 -24.48 -12.19 -21.83
CA THR A 178 -24.79 -10.76 -21.77
C THR A 178 -25.26 -10.16 -23.09
N GLY A 179 -24.98 -10.84 -24.21
CA GLY A 179 -25.16 -10.31 -25.56
C GLY A 179 -24.24 -9.14 -25.91
N LYS A 180 -23.23 -8.83 -25.08
CA LYS A 180 -22.33 -7.68 -25.27
C LYS A 180 -20.92 -8.14 -25.60
N GLU A 181 -20.37 -7.59 -26.68
CA GLU A 181 -18.96 -7.70 -27.01
C GLU A 181 -18.19 -6.48 -26.50
N LEU A 182 -16.98 -6.71 -25.99
CA LEU A 182 -16.13 -5.67 -25.39
C LEU A 182 -14.72 -5.66 -26.00
N PRO A 183 -14.57 -5.53 -27.33
CA PRO A 183 -13.27 -5.68 -28.00
C PRO A 183 -12.25 -4.63 -27.55
N SER A 184 -12.65 -3.35 -27.45
CA SER A 184 -11.77 -2.26 -27.01
C SER A 184 -11.30 -2.44 -25.55
N PHE A 185 -12.17 -2.95 -24.69
CA PHE A 185 -11.83 -3.24 -23.29
C PHE A 185 -10.79 -4.37 -23.20
N VAL A 186 -10.97 -5.44 -23.98
CA VAL A 186 -10.05 -6.57 -24.02
C VAL A 186 -8.70 -6.13 -24.58
N GLU A 187 -8.69 -5.37 -25.67
CA GLU A 187 -7.46 -4.86 -26.25
C GLU A 187 -6.69 -3.96 -25.27
N GLN A 188 -7.38 -2.99 -24.65
CA GLN A 188 -6.77 -1.98 -23.79
C GLN A 188 -6.29 -2.53 -22.43
N TRP A 189 -7.11 -3.32 -21.75
CA TRP A 189 -6.85 -3.70 -20.35
C TRP A 189 -6.31 -5.12 -20.18
N ILE A 190 -6.56 -6.01 -21.15
CA ILE A 190 -6.14 -7.42 -21.09
C ILE A 190 -4.91 -7.66 -21.98
N ASP A 191 -4.94 -7.21 -23.25
CA ASP A 191 -3.89 -7.53 -24.23
C ASP A 191 -2.69 -6.58 -24.17
N LEU A 192 -2.92 -5.26 -24.26
CA LEU A 192 -1.85 -4.26 -24.19
C LEU A 192 -1.39 -4.04 -22.76
N GLY A 193 -2.37 -3.86 -21.85
CA GLY A 193 -2.09 -3.41 -20.50
C GLY A 193 -1.70 -1.92 -20.45
N GLY A 194 -1.19 -1.46 -19.32
CA GLY A 194 -0.93 -0.05 -19.08
C GLY A 194 -2.00 0.64 -18.23
N PHE A 195 -1.59 1.63 -17.43
CA PHE A 195 -2.47 2.53 -16.71
C PHE A 195 -2.61 3.86 -17.45
N VAL A 196 -3.58 4.67 -17.03
CA VAL A 196 -3.85 5.99 -17.64
C VAL A 196 -3.54 7.09 -16.63
N SER A 197 -2.81 8.13 -17.03
CA SER A 197 -2.51 9.28 -16.18
C SER A 197 -3.30 10.50 -16.63
N PHE A 198 -4.12 11.07 -15.75
CA PHE A 198 -4.88 12.29 -15.99
C PHE A 198 -4.44 13.43 -15.10
N GLN A 199 -4.13 14.56 -15.72
CA GLN A 199 -4.05 15.87 -15.06
C GLN A 199 -5.32 16.66 -15.39
N VAL A 200 -6.06 17.03 -14.36
CA VAL A 200 -7.35 17.69 -14.47
C VAL A 200 -7.26 19.11 -13.93
N SER A 201 -7.64 20.07 -14.76
CA SER A 201 -7.81 21.48 -14.35
C SER A 201 -9.19 21.96 -14.80
N HIS A 202 -9.76 22.90 -14.05
CA HIS A 202 -11.05 23.46 -14.40
C HIS A 202 -11.07 24.97 -14.13
N THR A 203 -11.84 25.69 -14.94
CA THR A 203 -12.08 27.13 -14.78
C THR A 203 -13.57 27.40 -14.94
N PHE A 204 -14.14 28.22 -14.05
CA PHE A 204 -15.55 28.60 -14.12
C PHE A 204 -15.73 29.89 -14.93
N ASN A 205 -16.50 29.81 -16.02
CA ASN A 205 -16.83 30.95 -16.86
C ASN A 205 -18.17 31.56 -16.44
N ARG A 206 -18.10 32.63 -15.64
CA ARG A 206 -19.27 33.36 -15.12
C ARG A 206 -20.23 33.86 -16.20
N LYS A 207 -19.71 34.34 -17.34
CA LYS A 207 -20.57 34.95 -18.39
C LYS A 207 -21.46 33.91 -19.07
N ARG A 208 -20.94 32.69 -19.24
CA ARG A 208 -21.64 31.58 -19.89
C ARG A 208 -22.33 30.64 -18.88
N ASN A 209 -22.00 30.74 -17.60
CA ASN A 209 -22.39 29.79 -16.55
C ASN A 209 -21.96 28.35 -16.88
N ILE A 210 -20.70 28.20 -17.31
CA ILE A 210 -20.12 26.94 -17.78
C ILE A 210 -18.81 26.68 -17.03
N ILE A 211 -18.55 25.42 -16.68
CA ILE A 211 -17.24 24.95 -16.23
C ILE A 211 -16.47 24.50 -17.47
N GLU A 212 -15.36 25.16 -17.74
CA GLU A 212 -14.40 24.76 -18.75
C GLU A 212 -13.45 23.74 -18.10
N LEU A 213 -13.71 22.46 -18.34
CA LEU A 213 -12.91 21.34 -17.84
C LEU A 213 -11.82 21.00 -18.87
N GLU A 214 -10.58 20.96 -18.42
CA GLU A 214 -9.44 20.55 -19.23
C GLU A 214 -8.81 19.28 -18.64
N LEU A 215 -8.78 18.23 -19.45
CA LEU A 215 -8.20 16.92 -19.14
C LEU A 215 -6.94 16.74 -20.00
N ARG A 216 -5.79 16.57 -19.36
CA ARG A 216 -4.51 16.32 -20.03
C ARG A 216 -4.00 14.93 -19.70
N GLN A 217 -3.70 14.17 -20.74
CA GLN A 217 -2.98 12.91 -20.67
C GLN A 217 -1.48 13.18 -20.82
N THR A 218 -0.64 12.52 -20.01
CA THR A 218 0.80 12.79 -19.99
C THR A 218 1.46 12.40 -21.32
N ALA A 219 2.21 13.33 -21.94
CA ALA A 219 2.93 13.10 -23.20
C ALA A 219 4.38 13.64 -23.11
N PRO A 220 5.44 12.83 -23.36
CA PRO A 220 5.38 11.40 -23.66
C PRO A 220 4.86 10.61 -22.44
N PRO A 221 4.07 9.55 -22.65
CA PRO A 221 3.55 8.75 -21.55
C PRO A 221 4.73 8.12 -20.78
N PRO A 222 4.70 8.12 -19.44
CA PRO A 222 5.69 7.40 -18.66
C PRO A 222 5.66 5.90 -19.02
N LYS A 223 6.71 5.16 -18.65
CA LYS A 223 6.75 3.71 -18.88
C LYS A 223 5.47 3.07 -18.33
N GLY A 224 4.84 2.19 -19.12
CA GLY A 224 3.59 1.53 -18.72
C GLY A 224 2.34 2.43 -18.73
N CYS A 225 2.43 3.68 -19.17
CA CYS A 225 1.25 4.52 -19.37
C CYS A 225 0.74 4.41 -20.81
N GLN A 226 -0.58 4.34 -20.98
CA GLN A 226 -1.25 4.33 -22.27
C GLN A 226 -2.22 5.51 -22.40
N ASN A 227 -2.46 5.95 -23.63
CA ASN A 227 -3.51 6.93 -23.91
C ASN A 227 -4.87 6.25 -23.83
N TYR A 228 -5.82 6.92 -23.20
CA TYR A 228 -7.19 6.49 -23.07
C TYR A 228 -8.09 7.25 -24.04
N THR A 229 -8.94 6.49 -24.72
CA THR A 229 -10.05 7.01 -25.51
C THR A 229 -11.36 6.38 -25.04
N GLY A 230 -12.30 7.21 -24.63
CA GLY A 230 -13.60 6.74 -24.14
C GLY A 230 -14.19 7.60 -23.02
N PRO A 231 -15.30 7.13 -22.41
CA PRO A 231 -16.03 7.92 -21.44
C PRO A 231 -15.30 7.99 -20.10
N LEU A 232 -15.37 9.16 -19.46
CA LEU A 232 -14.92 9.45 -18.11
C LEU A 232 -16.05 10.13 -17.34
N VAL A 233 -16.32 9.65 -16.13
CA VAL A 233 -17.35 10.22 -15.25
C VAL A 233 -16.76 11.34 -14.41
N VAL A 234 -17.41 12.51 -14.41
CA VAL A 234 -17.07 13.68 -13.61
C VAL A 234 -18.29 14.07 -12.80
N VAL A 235 -18.12 14.24 -11.49
CA VAL A 235 -19.19 14.67 -10.58
C VAL A 235 -18.87 16.08 -10.12
N VAL A 236 -19.76 17.02 -10.42
CA VAL A 236 -19.68 18.42 -10.00
C VAL A 236 -20.65 18.61 -8.86
N GLN A 237 -20.15 18.98 -7.69
CA GLN A 237 -21.02 19.43 -6.60
C GLN A 237 -21.28 20.93 -6.78
N GLU A 238 -22.52 21.27 -7.07
CA GLU A 238 -23.00 22.65 -7.13
C GLU A 238 -23.81 23.02 -5.88
N LEU A 239 -24.19 24.30 -5.76
CA LEU A 239 -25.04 24.82 -4.68
C LEU A 239 -26.44 24.19 -4.62
N GLU A 240 -26.98 23.67 -5.72
CA GLU A 240 -28.30 23.01 -5.75
C GLU A 240 -28.22 21.50 -5.61
N GLY A 241 -27.02 20.92 -5.75
CA GLY A 241 -26.81 19.49 -5.59
C GLY A 241 -25.65 18.94 -6.43
N PRO A 242 -25.43 17.63 -6.37
CA PRO A 242 -24.46 16.92 -7.17
C PRO A 242 -25.00 16.63 -8.57
N PHE A 243 -24.22 16.97 -9.60
CA PHE A 243 -24.53 16.64 -10.99
C PHE A 243 -23.46 15.71 -11.56
N VAL A 244 -23.91 14.60 -12.15
CA VAL A 244 -23.05 13.60 -12.76
C VAL A 244 -22.98 13.84 -14.26
N HIS A 245 -21.78 14.07 -14.77
CA HIS A 245 -21.50 14.29 -16.17
C HIS A 245 -20.63 13.18 -16.72
N THR A 246 -20.92 12.72 -17.94
CA THR A 246 -20.05 11.79 -18.67
C THR A 246 -19.39 12.53 -19.81
N VAL A 247 -18.06 12.55 -19.78
CA VAL A 247 -17.20 13.29 -20.71
C VAL A 247 -16.49 12.29 -21.61
N GLN A 248 -16.45 12.53 -22.92
CA GLN A 248 -15.72 11.67 -23.86
C GLN A 248 -14.29 12.17 -24.06
N ILE A 249 -13.32 11.28 -23.88
CA ILE A 249 -11.91 11.59 -24.07
C ILE A 249 -11.49 11.09 -25.44
N ASP A 250 -11.16 12.03 -26.33
CA ASP A 250 -10.83 11.72 -27.73
C ASP A 250 -9.36 12.01 -28.08
N ALA A 251 -8.68 12.84 -27.28
CA ALA A 251 -7.32 13.33 -27.55
C ALA A 251 -6.46 13.40 -26.29
N ALA A 252 -5.15 13.65 -26.48
CA ALA A 252 -4.20 13.84 -25.38
C ALA A 252 -4.54 15.05 -24.50
N VAL A 253 -5.13 16.10 -25.08
CA VAL A 253 -5.73 17.20 -24.34
C VAL A 253 -7.18 17.30 -24.78
N SER A 254 -8.12 17.05 -23.87
CA SER A 254 -9.55 17.18 -24.13
C SER A 254 -10.14 18.31 -23.29
N ARG A 255 -10.93 19.18 -23.93
CA ARG A 255 -11.58 20.33 -23.31
C ARG A 255 -13.08 20.15 -23.41
N HIS A 256 -13.77 20.34 -22.30
CA HIS A 256 -15.21 20.10 -22.21
C HIS A 256 -15.88 21.23 -21.46
N ASP A 257 -16.92 21.77 -22.10
CA ASP A 257 -17.80 22.79 -21.52
C ASP A 257 -18.94 22.08 -20.80
N ILE A 258 -18.94 22.11 -19.46
CA ILE A 258 -20.00 21.55 -18.62
C ILE A 258 -20.95 22.67 -18.20
N GLN A 259 -22.21 22.58 -18.61
CA GLN A 259 -23.24 23.54 -18.23
C GLN A 259 -23.58 23.41 -16.75
N CYS A 260 -23.45 24.52 -15.99
CA CYS A 260 -23.94 24.57 -14.62
C CYS A 260 -25.45 24.76 -14.58
N HIS A 261 -26.09 24.08 -13.64
CA HIS A 261 -27.53 24.17 -13.40
C HIS A 261 -27.84 25.31 -12.41
N SER A 262 -26.99 25.44 -11.41
CA SER A 262 -27.06 26.44 -10.37
C SER A 262 -26.55 27.79 -10.88
N LYS A 263 -27.00 28.87 -10.23
CA LYS A 263 -26.45 30.23 -10.41
C LYS A 263 -25.74 30.67 -9.14
N GLY A 264 -24.60 31.36 -9.30
CA GLY A 264 -23.92 32.02 -8.19
C GLY A 264 -24.85 32.99 -7.46
N ARG A 265 -24.82 32.98 -6.13
CA ARG A 265 -25.59 33.90 -5.29
C ARG A 265 -24.72 34.36 -4.13
N LYS A 266 -24.80 35.66 -3.81
CA LYS A 266 -24.18 36.25 -2.62
C LYS A 266 -24.93 35.82 -1.36
N LEU A 267 -24.73 34.57 -0.95
CA LEU A 267 -25.25 33.99 0.28
C LEU A 267 -24.08 33.72 1.20
N LYS A 268 -24.21 34.05 2.48
CA LYS A 268 -23.19 33.71 3.49
C LYS A 268 -23.29 32.25 3.90
N LYS A 269 -24.50 31.69 3.91
CA LYS A 269 -24.76 30.28 4.25
C LYS A 269 -25.85 29.73 3.35
N LYS A 270 -25.74 28.45 3.00
CA LYS A 270 -26.77 27.72 2.25
C LYS A 270 -26.82 26.28 2.68
N ARG A 271 -28.02 25.72 2.77
CA ARG A 271 -28.22 24.28 2.89
C ARG A 271 -28.13 23.62 1.51
N ILE A 272 -27.25 22.64 1.38
CA ILE A 272 -26.96 21.95 0.12
C ILE A 272 -27.20 20.45 0.29
N MET A 273 -27.74 19.83 -0.76
CA MET A 273 -27.91 18.38 -0.85
C MET A 273 -26.61 17.73 -1.33
N LEU A 274 -26.14 16.71 -0.62
CA LEU A 274 -24.98 15.91 -1.02
C LEU A 274 -25.40 14.72 -1.91
N GLY A 275 -24.41 14.07 -2.54
CA GLY A 275 -24.61 12.82 -3.30
C GLY A 275 -25.23 11.68 -2.51
N THR A 276 -25.14 11.73 -1.18
CA THR A 276 -25.76 10.77 -0.26
C THR A 276 -27.23 11.06 0.01
N GLY A 277 -27.76 12.21 -0.41
CA GLY A 277 -29.09 12.72 -0.05
C GLY A 277 -29.16 13.44 1.30
N GLU A 278 -28.03 13.57 2.02
CA GLU A 278 -27.94 14.33 3.26
C GLU A 278 -27.93 15.84 2.95
N GLU A 279 -28.71 16.64 3.70
CA GLU A 279 -28.63 18.10 3.63
C GLU A 279 -27.60 18.63 4.64
N VAL A 280 -26.69 19.49 4.18
CA VAL A 280 -25.65 20.08 5.02
C VAL A 280 -25.64 21.60 4.86
N ASP A 281 -25.58 22.31 5.97
CA ASP A 281 -25.43 23.76 5.99
C ASP A 281 -23.94 24.12 5.75
N VAL A 282 -23.67 24.81 4.64
CA VAL A 282 -22.32 25.21 4.23
C VAL A 282 -22.15 26.72 4.40
N ASP A 283 -21.00 27.11 4.97
CA ASP A 283 -20.56 28.50 5.01
C ASP A 283 -19.83 28.85 3.71
N LEU A 284 -20.30 29.88 3.01
CA LEU A 284 -19.83 30.27 1.68
C LEU A 284 -18.91 31.50 1.71
N ASN A 285 -18.52 31.99 2.90
CA ASN A 285 -17.71 33.20 3.03
C ASN A 285 -16.32 33.09 2.37
N SER A 286 -15.76 31.88 2.28
CA SER A 286 -14.45 31.62 1.65
C SER A 286 -14.53 31.39 0.13
N MET A 287 -15.74 31.32 -0.42
CA MET A 287 -15.98 31.00 -1.83
C MET A 287 -16.12 32.28 -2.67
N ASP A 288 -15.78 32.18 -3.96
CA ASP A 288 -16.19 33.20 -4.93
C ASP A 288 -17.72 33.22 -5.05
N ALA A 289 -18.35 34.31 -4.63
CA ALA A 289 -19.80 34.46 -4.61
C ALA A 289 -20.46 34.37 -5.99
N ASP A 290 -19.68 34.54 -7.06
CA ASP A 290 -20.15 34.43 -8.43
C ASP A 290 -20.08 32.99 -8.99
N SER A 291 -19.36 32.08 -8.33
CA SER A 291 -19.29 30.65 -8.69
C SER A 291 -20.30 29.82 -7.89
N PRO A 292 -21.14 29.00 -8.53
CA PRO A 292 -22.01 28.05 -7.83
C PRO A 292 -21.34 26.69 -7.56
N VAL A 293 -20.07 26.50 -7.93
CA VAL A 293 -19.35 25.22 -7.86
C VAL A 293 -18.61 25.11 -6.54
N LEU A 294 -18.86 24.03 -5.81
CA LEU A 294 -18.21 23.76 -4.52
C LEU A 294 -16.95 22.90 -4.69
N TRP A 295 -17.07 21.75 -5.37
CA TRP A 295 -15.95 20.88 -5.70
C TRP A 295 -16.25 19.99 -6.91
N ILE A 296 -15.20 19.43 -7.51
CA ILE A 296 -15.30 18.49 -8.64
C ILE A 296 -14.58 17.19 -8.28
N ARG A 297 -15.19 16.04 -8.59
CA ARG A 297 -14.58 14.72 -8.49
C ARG A 297 -14.52 14.05 -9.84
N VAL A 298 -13.44 13.31 -10.08
CA VAL A 298 -13.22 12.58 -11.34
C VAL A 298 -13.09 11.10 -11.05
N ASP A 299 -13.89 10.30 -11.76
CA ASP A 299 -13.98 8.85 -11.62
C ASP A 299 -14.09 8.39 -10.14
N PRO A 300 -15.15 8.80 -9.41
CA PRO A 300 -15.32 8.47 -8.00
C PRO A 300 -15.51 6.96 -7.75
N GLU A 301 -16.03 6.21 -8.72
CA GLU A 301 -16.22 4.76 -8.59
C GLU A 301 -14.97 3.91 -8.90
N MET A 302 -13.88 4.54 -9.33
CA MET A 302 -12.64 3.91 -9.81
C MET A 302 -12.93 2.89 -10.92
N LEU A 303 -13.63 3.33 -11.97
CA LEU A 303 -13.97 2.53 -13.14
C LEU A 303 -12.82 2.37 -14.12
N LEU A 304 -11.78 3.20 -13.97
CA LEU A 304 -10.59 3.16 -14.81
C LEU A 304 -9.37 2.73 -13.99
N TYR A 305 -8.46 2.03 -14.66
CA TYR A 305 -7.15 1.74 -14.12
C TYR A 305 -6.22 2.94 -14.39
N ARG A 306 -6.22 3.88 -13.44
CA ARG A 306 -5.70 5.24 -13.63
C ARG A 306 -4.89 5.80 -12.45
N GLN A 307 -4.10 6.83 -12.75
CA GLN A 307 -3.56 7.82 -11.83
C GLN A 307 -4.23 9.17 -12.12
N LEU A 308 -4.59 9.90 -11.05
CA LEU A 308 -5.32 11.16 -11.16
C LEU A 308 -4.61 12.27 -10.38
N SER A 309 -4.39 13.40 -11.04
CA SER A 309 -3.94 14.64 -10.42
C SER A 309 -4.97 15.72 -10.74
N VAL A 310 -5.65 16.22 -9.72
CA VAL A 310 -6.68 17.26 -9.89
C VAL A 310 -6.16 18.55 -9.28
N ASN A 311 -6.24 19.64 -10.05
CA ASN A 311 -5.89 20.98 -9.60
C ASN A 311 -7.18 21.77 -9.34
N GLN A 312 -7.38 22.20 -8.09
CA GLN A 312 -8.52 23.00 -7.66
C GLN A 312 -8.08 24.04 -6.62
N PRO A 313 -8.78 25.17 -6.48
CA PRO A 313 -8.51 26.16 -5.43
C PRO A 313 -8.65 25.58 -4.02
N PHE A 314 -8.00 26.24 -3.04
CA PHE A 314 -7.99 25.81 -1.62
C PHE A 314 -9.40 25.54 -1.06
N TYR A 315 -10.36 26.44 -1.29
CA TYR A 315 -11.72 26.31 -0.74
C TYR A 315 -12.48 25.09 -1.26
N HIS A 316 -12.15 24.57 -2.45
CA HIS A 316 -12.74 23.32 -2.95
C HIS A 316 -12.30 22.12 -2.09
N TRP A 317 -11.00 22.06 -1.75
CA TRP A 317 -10.46 21.01 -0.88
C TRP A 317 -10.99 21.11 0.54
N GLU A 318 -11.15 22.33 1.06
CA GLU A 318 -11.79 22.61 2.35
C GLU A 318 -13.22 22.07 2.39
N PHE A 319 -14.07 22.46 1.43
CA PHE A 319 -15.46 21.99 1.38
C PHE A 319 -15.56 20.48 1.18
N MET A 320 -14.68 19.91 0.35
CA MET A 320 -14.66 18.47 0.15
C MET A 320 -14.24 17.73 1.42
N LEU A 321 -13.30 18.23 2.22
CA LEU A 321 -12.94 17.61 3.49
C LEU A 321 -14.07 17.72 4.54
N LEU A 322 -14.73 18.87 4.64
CA LEU A 322 -15.77 19.11 5.66
C LEU A 322 -17.09 18.40 5.37
N HIS A 323 -17.52 18.39 4.10
CA HIS A 323 -18.89 18.04 3.74
C HIS A 323 -19.01 16.73 2.95
N GLU A 324 -18.04 16.36 2.13
CA GLU A 324 -18.12 15.12 1.35
C GLU A 324 -18.04 13.90 2.27
N ARG A 325 -18.85 12.86 1.98
CA ARG A 325 -18.91 11.61 2.77
C ARG A 325 -18.06 10.49 2.17
N ASP A 326 -17.58 10.69 0.95
CA ASP A 326 -16.65 9.77 0.29
C ASP A 326 -15.24 9.89 0.89
N VAL A 327 -14.76 8.78 1.43
CA VAL A 327 -13.45 8.69 2.10
C VAL A 327 -12.29 8.90 1.13
N LEU A 328 -12.42 8.54 -0.15
CA LEU A 328 -11.34 8.81 -1.12
C LEU A 328 -11.22 10.29 -1.44
N ALA A 329 -12.35 10.99 -1.49
CA ALA A 329 -12.39 12.43 -1.68
C ALA A 329 -11.76 13.14 -0.47
N GLN A 330 -12.13 12.74 0.75
CA GLN A 330 -11.52 13.26 1.99
C GLN A 330 -10.01 13.00 2.04
N GLN A 331 -9.58 11.79 1.68
CA GLN A 331 -8.15 11.44 1.60
C GLN A 331 -7.42 12.34 0.59
N GLN A 332 -7.98 12.50 -0.62
CA GLN A 332 -7.38 13.36 -1.64
C GLN A 332 -7.31 14.84 -1.21
N ALA A 333 -8.33 15.32 -0.49
CA ALA A 333 -8.30 16.65 0.11
C ALA A 333 -7.17 16.79 1.11
N ILE A 334 -7.01 15.85 2.06
CA ILE A 334 -5.93 15.91 3.04
C ILE A 334 -4.56 15.85 2.34
N GLU A 335 -4.33 14.90 1.42
CA GLU A 335 -3.08 14.77 0.66
C GLU A 335 -2.69 16.08 -0.05
N THR A 336 -3.68 16.86 -0.50
CA THR A 336 -3.47 18.13 -1.20
C THR A 336 -3.33 19.31 -0.23
N LEU A 337 -4.14 19.37 0.83
CA LEU A 337 -4.11 20.39 1.88
C LEU A 337 -2.77 20.42 2.62
N CYS A 338 -2.08 19.29 2.75
CA CYS A 338 -0.73 19.25 3.34
C CYS A 338 0.31 20.11 2.58
N ARG A 339 0.00 20.55 1.36
CA ARG A 339 0.86 21.44 0.56
C ARG A 339 0.63 22.93 0.86
N PHE A 340 -0.40 23.27 1.63
CA PHE A 340 -0.79 24.65 1.97
C PHE A 340 -0.62 24.90 3.48
N PRO A 341 0.56 25.37 3.92
CA PRO A 341 0.86 25.61 5.34
C PRO A 341 0.25 26.92 5.84
N GLU A 342 -1.07 26.93 6.00
CA GLU A 342 -1.82 28.09 6.49
C GLU A 342 -2.46 27.79 7.86
N HIS A 343 -2.66 28.83 8.68
CA HIS A 343 -3.37 28.69 9.96
C HIS A 343 -4.78 28.11 9.77
N LYS A 344 -5.44 28.45 8.65
CA LYS A 344 -6.74 27.91 8.27
C LYS A 344 -6.70 26.40 8.01
N THR A 345 -5.64 25.91 7.37
CA THR A 345 -5.42 24.46 7.18
C THR A 345 -5.24 23.75 8.52
N LYS A 346 -4.47 24.34 9.44
CA LYS A 346 -4.29 23.80 10.80
C LYS A 346 -5.64 23.63 11.51
N THR A 347 -6.47 24.68 11.58
CA THR A 347 -7.77 24.61 12.27
C THR A 347 -8.71 23.58 11.63
N LEU A 348 -8.74 23.52 10.29
CA LEU A 348 -9.53 22.55 9.54
C LEU A 348 -9.13 21.09 9.85
N LEU A 349 -7.82 20.80 9.85
CA LEU A 349 -7.31 19.47 10.17
C LEU A 349 -7.55 19.11 11.64
N GLU A 350 -7.48 20.10 12.53
CA GLU A 350 -7.79 19.94 13.94
C GLU A 350 -9.25 19.52 14.15
N GLU A 351 -10.20 20.21 13.52
CA GLU A 351 -11.62 19.85 13.52
C GLU A 351 -11.86 18.45 12.93
N THR A 352 -11.13 18.12 11.85
CA THR A 352 -11.19 16.80 11.19
C THR A 352 -10.77 15.67 12.13
N VAL A 353 -9.71 15.87 12.92
CA VAL A 353 -9.25 14.87 13.90
C VAL A 353 -10.27 14.69 15.03
N ARG A 354 -10.94 15.77 15.48
CA ARG A 354 -11.94 15.72 16.55
C ARG A 354 -13.29 15.16 16.12
N ASN A 355 -13.56 15.08 14.83
CA ASN A 355 -14.86 14.64 14.32
C ASN A 355 -15.03 13.11 14.40
N ASP A 356 -15.85 12.64 15.34
CA ASP A 356 -16.13 11.21 15.52
C ASP A 356 -16.95 10.56 14.41
N LYS A 357 -17.55 11.36 13.52
CA LYS A 357 -18.24 10.84 12.32
C LYS A 357 -17.28 10.46 11.21
N PHE A 358 -16.03 10.92 11.26
CA PHE A 358 -15.04 10.62 10.24
C PHE A 358 -14.39 9.27 10.46
N PHE A 359 -14.07 8.62 9.35
CA PHE A 359 -13.43 7.33 9.35
C PHE A 359 -12.04 7.41 10.01
N TYR A 360 -11.71 6.46 10.88
CA TYR A 360 -10.47 6.50 11.68
C TYR A 360 -9.19 6.69 10.84
N ARG A 361 -9.11 6.16 9.61
CA ARG A 361 -7.94 6.37 8.73
C ARG A 361 -7.82 7.81 8.26
N ILE A 362 -8.93 8.48 7.99
CA ILE A 362 -8.97 9.91 7.63
C ILE A 362 -8.54 10.76 8.82
N ARG A 363 -9.05 10.47 10.02
CA ARG A 363 -8.64 11.13 11.26
C ARG A 363 -7.14 10.94 11.53
N ARG A 364 -6.62 9.73 11.32
CA ARG A 364 -5.19 9.42 11.43
C ARG A 364 -4.35 10.20 10.42
N GLU A 365 -4.76 10.23 9.16
CA GLU A 365 -4.04 10.93 8.10
C GLU A 365 -4.06 12.45 8.33
N ALA A 366 -5.21 12.98 8.77
CA ALA A 366 -5.34 14.37 9.21
C ALA A 366 -4.41 14.68 10.39
N ALA A 367 -4.25 13.78 11.37
CA ALA A 367 -3.32 13.99 12.48
C ALA A 367 -1.85 14.06 12.02
N HIS A 368 -1.43 13.20 11.09
CA HIS A 368 -0.08 13.28 10.52
C HIS A 368 0.12 14.56 9.68
N CYS A 369 -0.88 14.93 8.87
CA CYS A 369 -0.84 16.17 8.09
C CYS A 369 -0.82 17.41 9.00
N LEU A 370 -1.60 17.39 10.09
CA LEU A 370 -1.66 18.48 11.07
C LEU A 370 -0.28 18.74 11.67
N VAL A 371 0.47 17.69 12.01
CA VAL A 371 1.84 17.83 12.52
C VAL A 371 2.79 18.37 11.46
N GLN A 372 2.65 17.92 10.21
CA GLN A 372 3.44 18.46 9.10
C GLN A 372 3.18 19.97 8.90
N ILE A 373 1.91 20.40 8.91
CA ILE A 373 1.56 21.82 8.84
C ILE A 373 2.05 22.57 10.07
N TYR A 374 1.84 22.03 11.27
CA TYR A 374 2.29 22.62 12.54
C TYR A 374 3.79 22.89 12.52
N ASN A 375 4.60 21.95 12.04
CA ASN A 375 6.06 22.10 11.93
C ASN A 375 6.50 23.14 10.89
N SER A 376 5.63 23.48 9.93
CA SER A 376 5.91 24.45 8.87
C SER A 376 5.42 25.86 9.17
N LEU A 377 4.54 26.01 10.17
CA LEU A 377 3.96 27.30 10.53
C LEU A 377 4.92 28.15 11.38
N PRO A 378 4.83 29.50 11.28
CA PRO A 378 5.55 30.39 12.18
C PRO A 378 5.06 30.26 13.62
N GLU A 379 5.94 30.56 14.58
CA GLU A 379 5.64 30.48 16.02
C GLU A 379 4.43 31.32 16.45
N SER A 380 4.20 32.46 15.79
CA SER A 380 3.03 33.31 16.04
C SER A 380 1.68 32.61 15.82
N HIS A 381 1.66 31.50 15.07
CA HIS A 381 0.49 30.70 14.76
C HIS A 381 0.42 29.40 15.58
N LEU A 382 1.43 29.14 16.40
CA LEU A 382 1.46 28.01 17.32
C LEU A 382 0.74 28.45 18.61
N GLY A 383 -0.23 27.65 19.06
CA GLY A 383 -0.87 27.88 20.36
C GLY A 383 0.04 27.47 21.50
N GLU A 384 -0.38 27.70 22.74
CA GLU A 384 0.38 27.33 23.95
C GLU A 384 0.71 25.83 24.02
N SER A 385 -0.19 24.98 23.50
CA SER A 385 -0.05 23.53 23.46
C SER A 385 -0.33 22.99 22.04
N PRO A 386 0.36 21.92 21.60
CA PRO A 386 0.01 21.23 20.36
C PRO A 386 -1.41 20.65 20.41
N PRO A 387 -2.25 20.90 19.39
CA PRO A 387 -3.66 20.49 19.43
C PRO A 387 -3.92 19.00 19.65
N LEU A 388 -2.99 18.14 19.21
CA LEU A 388 -3.09 16.69 19.39
C LEU A 388 -2.85 16.25 20.83
N ILE A 389 -1.98 16.94 21.58
CA ILE A 389 -1.77 16.65 23.00
C ILE A 389 -3.04 17.01 23.79
N ASP A 390 -3.62 18.17 23.49
CA ASP A 390 -4.87 18.60 24.12
C ASP A 390 -6.02 17.66 23.79
N TYR A 391 -6.08 17.16 22.55
CA TYR A 391 -7.04 16.15 22.15
C TYR A 391 -6.89 14.85 22.96
N ILE A 392 -5.67 14.35 23.17
CA ILE A 392 -5.46 13.14 23.97
C ILE A 392 -5.86 13.38 25.42
N ARG A 393 -5.44 14.50 26.02
CA ARG A 393 -5.80 14.87 27.40
C ARG A 393 -7.31 14.96 27.62
N GLN A 394 -8.04 15.51 26.65
CA GLN A 394 -9.49 15.68 26.74
C GLN A 394 -10.26 14.36 26.56
N ASN A 395 -9.82 13.51 25.62
CA ASN A 395 -10.61 12.34 25.22
C ASN A 395 -10.14 11.02 25.84
N PHE A 396 -8.85 10.89 26.13
CA PHE A 396 -8.23 9.67 26.68
C PHE A 396 -7.62 9.89 28.07
N GLY A 397 -7.49 11.14 28.54
CA GLY A 397 -6.99 11.48 29.87
C GLY A 397 -8.05 11.38 30.97
N SER A 398 -7.60 11.16 32.20
CA SER A 398 -8.45 11.19 33.39
C SER A 398 -8.97 12.61 33.66
N LYS A 399 -10.25 12.73 34.06
CA LYS A 399 -10.89 14.01 34.38
C LYS A 399 -10.21 14.78 35.53
N THR A 400 -9.60 14.07 36.47
CA THR A 400 -8.92 14.67 37.63
C THR A 400 -7.48 15.05 37.33
N SER A 401 -6.84 14.34 36.41
CA SER A 401 -5.43 14.48 36.05
C SER A 401 -5.26 14.15 34.56
N PRO A 402 -5.35 15.15 33.66
CA PRO A 402 -5.41 14.90 32.21
C PRO A 402 -4.18 14.20 31.62
N ASP A 403 -3.04 14.24 32.31
CA ASP A 403 -1.80 13.56 31.90
C ASP A 403 -1.79 12.05 32.23
N VAL A 404 -2.75 11.57 33.01
CA VAL A 404 -2.91 10.14 33.32
C VAL A 404 -3.90 9.53 32.33
N PRO A 405 -3.50 8.52 31.53
CA PRO A 405 -4.42 7.87 30.60
C PRO A 405 -5.50 7.08 31.33
N LEU A 406 -6.70 7.05 30.75
CA LEU A 406 -7.79 6.18 31.20
C LEU A 406 -7.48 4.72 30.81
N PRO A 407 -8.05 3.73 31.55
CA PRO A 407 -7.98 2.34 31.13
C PRO A 407 -8.60 2.17 29.73
N ASN A 408 -7.89 1.47 28.85
CA ASN A 408 -8.32 1.25 27.47
C ASN A 408 -9.71 0.59 27.41
N ASN A 409 -10.62 1.09 26.58
CA ASN A 409 -11.95 0.50 26.44
C ASN A 409 -12.04 -0.41 25.20
N TYR A 410 -11.91 -1.71 25.41
CA TYR A 410 -12.00 -2.72 24.35
C TYR A 410 -13.42 -3.29 24.14
N ALA A 411 -14.48 -2.62 24.62
CA ALA A 411 -15.84 -3.04 24.29
C ALA A 411 -16.03 -3.02 22.77
N ALA A 412 -16.49 -4.14 22.21
CA ALA A 412 -16.54 -4.41 20.76
C ALA A 412 -17.66 -3.65 20.03
N THR A 413 -17.63 -2.32 20.11
CA THR A 413 -18.48 -1.43 19.31
C THR A 413 -17.66 -0.80 18.18
N ALA A 414 -18.31 -0.46 17.07
CA ALA A 414 -17.64 0.17 15.94
C ALA A 414 -17.00 1.52 16.29
N SER A 415 -17.55 2.26 17.25
CA SER A 415 -17.01 3.54 17.73
C SER A 415 -15.75 3.33 18.57
N ASN A 416 -15.80 2.43 19.56
CA ASN A 416 -14.65 2.17 20.43
C ASN A 416 -13.48 1.55 19.66
N LEU A 417 -13.73 0.66 18.70
CA LEU A 417 -12.67 0.12 17.86
C LEU A 417 -11.97 1.22 17.04
N GLN A 418 -12.74 2.16 16.48
CA GLN A 418 -12.17 3.30 15.76
C GLN A 418 -11.36 4.22 16.67
N ASN A 419 -11.84 4.47 17.88
CA ASN A 419 -11.12 5.26 18.88
C ASN A 419 -9.82 4.58 19.31
N ASN A 420 -9.83 3.27 19.56
CA ASN A 420 -8.62 2.50 19.90
C ASN A 420 -7.57 2.52 18.76
N LEU A 421 -8.03 2.39 17.50
CA LEU A 421 -7.15 2.48 16.34
C LEU A 421 -6.58 3.90 16.13
N LEU A 422 -7.34 4.94 16.50
CA LEU A 422 -6.88 6.32 16.48
C LEU A 422 -5.89 6.59 17.61
N GLU A 423 -6.21 6.18 18.84
CA GLU A 423 -5.36 6.28 20.04
C GLU A 423 -3.99 5.61 19.80
N GLN A 424 -3.97 4.47 19.12
CA GLN A 424 -2.72 3.83 18.70
C GLN A 424 -1.90 4.68 17.72
N ALA A 425 -2.53 5.46 16.84
CA ALA A 425 -1.84 6.21 15.79
C ALA A 425 -1.33 7.59 16.25
N LEU A 426 -2.04 8.25 17.18
CA LEU A 426 -1.75 9.63 17.59
C LEU A 426 -0.35 9.83 18.21
N PRO A 427 0.16 8.96 19.10
CA PRO A 427 1.50 9.13 19.66
C PRO A 427 2.58 9.23 18.59
N SER A 428 2.48 8.42 17.53
CA SER A 428 3.42 8.45 16.41
C SER A 428 3.42 9.77 15.65
N ALA A 429 2.23 10.39 15.49
CA ALA A 429 2.11 11.74 14.92
C ALA A 429 2.74 12.78 15.87
N ILE A 430 2.41 12.74 17.16
CA ILE A 430 2.93 13.65 18.19
C ILE A 430 4.46 13.59 18.28
N GLY A 431 5.05 12.40 18.23
CA GLY A 431 6.51 12.24 18.22
C GLY A 431 7.19 12.92 17.03
N SER A 432 6.45 13.24 15.96
CA SER A 432 6.96 13.96 14.79
C SER A 432 6.87 15.49 14.91
N ILE A 433 6.37 16.03 16.04
CA ILE A 433 6.37 17.47 16.31
C ILE A 433 7.80 17.98 16.47
N ARG A 434 8.08 19.16 15.91
CA ARG A 434 9.38 19.83 16.01
C ARG A 434 9.19 21.22 16.61
N GLY A 435 10.16 21.63 17.42
CA GLY A 435 10.20 22.94 18.07
C GLY A 435 10.79 24.03 17.18
N GLN A 436 11.22 25.13 17.81
CA GLN A 436 11.78 26.30 17.13
C GLN A 436 12.92 25.90 16.16
N GLY A 437 12.86 26.37 14.92
CA GLY A 437 13.83 26.03 13.87
C GLY A 437 13.66 24.65 13.23
N GLY A 438 12.61 23.89 13.58
CA GLY A 438 12.23 22.64 12.92
C GLY A 438 13.20 21.47 13.10
N ARG A 439 14.23 21.65 13.95
CA ARG A 439 15.35 20.71 14.06
C ARG A 439 15.18 19.67 15.15
N ASP A 440 14.66 20.07 16.32
CA ASP A 440 14.59 19.24 17.52
C ASP A 440 13.16 19.03 18.01
N CYS A 441 12.92 17.88 18.65
CA CYS A 441 11.65 17.59 19.31
C CYS A 441 11.59 18.31 20.66
N PRO A 442 10.52 19.06 20.98
CA PRO A 442 10.40 19.69 22.28
C PRO A 442 10.38 18.66 23.42
N ARG A 443 11.08 18.97 24.53
CA ARG A 443 11.24 18.03 25.64
C ARG A 443 9.92 17.57 26.25
N TYR A 444 8.96 18.49 26.40
CA TYR A 444 7.64 18.17 26.94
C TYR A 444 6.87 17.12 26.11
N VAL A 445 7.16 17.00 24.81
CA VAL A 445 6.55 15.98 23.93
C VAL A 445 7.10 14.59 24.27
N LEU A 446 8.42 14.48 24.48
CA LEU A 446 9.04 13.22 24.91
C LEU A 446 8.50 12.81 26.28
N ASP A 447 8.52 13.73 27.24
CA ASP A 447 8.06 13.45 28.61
C ASP A 447 6.58 13.04 28.62
N PHE A 448 5.74 13.65 27.77
CA PHE A 448 4.35 13.24 27.60
C PHE A 448 4.21 11.79 27.11
N ILE A 449 4.97 11.38 26.09
CA ILE A 449 4.94 10.00 25.58
C ILE A 449 5.48 9.00 26.63
N ILE A 450 6.55 9.36 27.34
CA ILE A 450 7.09 8.54 28.43
C ILE A 450 6.05 8.38 29.55
N ASN A 451 5.34 9.46 29.91
CA ASN A 451 4.28 9.39 30.90
C ASN A 451 3.14 8.48 30.45
N LEU A 452 2.74 8.51 29.18
CA LEU A 452 1.76 7.55 28.64
C LEU A 452 2.25 6.10 28.77
N ILE A 453 3.54 5.83 28.56
CA ILE A 453 4.10 4.47 28.74
C ILE A 453 4.08 4.04 30.20
N ARG A 454 4.56 4.89 31.11
CA ARG A 454 4.73 4.57 32.53
C ARG A 454 3.40 4.50 33.29
N LEU A 455 2.41 5.28 32.87
CA LEU A 455 1.10 5.38 33.54
C LEU A 455 0.02 4.51 32.89
N ASN A 456 0.31 3.83 31.77
CA ASN A 456 -0.66 2.94 31.13
C ASN A 456 -0.86 1.66 31.96
N ASP A 457 -1.99 1.60 32.66
CA ASP A 457 -2.44 0.42 33.40
C ASP A 457 -3.58 -0.29 32.65
N ASN A 458 -3.28 -1.47 32.12
CA ASN A 458 -4.21 -2.33 31.40
C ASN A 458 -4.54 -3.62 32.19
N SER A 459 -4.21 -3.68 33.50
CA SER A 459 -4.32 -4.89 34.32
C SER A 459 -5.74 -5.43 34.48
N THR A 460 -6.75 -4.55 34.43
CA THR A 460 -8.17 -4.91 34.59
C THR A 460 -8.84 -5.30 33.27
N ASN A 461 -8.15 -5.10 32.14
CA ASN A 461 -8.73 -5.32 30.83
C ASN A 461 -8.63 -6.78 30.38
N ARG A 462 -9.71 -7.24 29.73
CA ARG A 462 -9.79 -8.61 29.20
C ARG A 462 -8.89 -8.84 27.98
N TYR A 463 -8.64 -7.79 27.20
CA TYR A 463 -7.86 -7.85 25.97
C TYR A 463 -6.49 -7.20 26.16
N SER A 464 -5.48 -7.71 25.45
CA SER A 464 -4.14 -7.15 25.52
C SER A 464 -4.02 -5.84 24.74
N ASP A 465 -3.24 -4.92 25.29
CA ASP A 465 -2.90 -3.61 24.75
C ASP A 465 -1.53 -3.60 24.05
N ASP A 466 -1.03 -4.78 23.68
CA ASP A 466 0.32 -4.96 23.13
C ASP A 466 0.58 -4.08 21.89
N TYR A 467 -0.45 -3.89 21.05
CA TYR A 467 -0.41 -3.02 19.87
C TYR A 467 -0.27 -1.53 20.24
N TYR A 468 -0.94 -1.09 21.31
CA TYR A 468 -0.84 0.27 21.82
C TYR A 468 0.53 0.53 22.43
N ARG A 469 0.99 -0.39 23.30
CA ARG A 469 2.34 -0.37 23.88
C ARG A 469 3.42 -0.33 22.79
N GLY A 470 3.31 -1.16 21.76
CA GLY A 470 4.22 -1.12 20.61
C GLY A 470 4.21 0.22 19.87
N ALA A 471 3.04 0.84 19.70
CA ALA A 471 2.92 2.14 19.05
C ALA A 471 3.50 3.29 19.89
N LEU A 472 3.39 3.24 21.21
CA LEU A 472 4.06 4.19 22.11
C LEU A 472 5.58 4.09 22.00
N ILE A 473 6.13 2.87 21.97
CA ILE A 473 7.57 2.66 21.74
C ILE A 473 7.99 3.21 20.37
N HIS A 474 7.22 2.93 19.31
CA HIS A 474 7.49 3.50 17.99
C HIS A 474 7.44 5.04 17.98
N ALA A 475 6.54 5.65 18.76
CA ALA A 475 6.45 7.09 18.90
C ALA A 475 7.71 7.70 19.54
N LEU A 476 8.32 7.03 20.51
CA LEU A 476 9.62 7.45 21.08
C LEU A 476 10.68 7.56 19.98
N GLY A 477 10.76 6.58 19.06
CA GLY A 477 11.67 6.63 17.93
C GLY A 477 11.46 7.84 17.01
N LYS A 478 10.20 8.26 16.81
CA LYS A 478 9.87 9.46 15.99
C LYS A 478 10.32 10.77 16.62
N THR A 479 10.51 10.82 17.94
CA THR A 479 11.07 12.00 18.62
C THR A 479 12.54 12.23 18.28
N LEU A 480 13.26 11.20 17.82
CA LEU A 480 14.68 11.28 17.53
C LEU A 480 14.95 12.13 16.28
N THR A 481 15.99 12.95 16.36
CA THR A 481 16.48 13.81 15.28
C THR A 481 17.94 13.47 14.98
N MET A 482 18.47 13.96 13.85
CA MET A 482 19.85 13.67 13.44
C MET A 482 20.85 14.26 14.45
N SER A 483 21.67 13.41 15.07
CA SER A 483 22.79 13.83 15.92
C SER A 483 23.95 14.36 15.10
N GLU A 484 24.61 15.41 15.61
CA GLU A 484 25.84 15.97 15.01
C GLU A 484 27.06 15.07 15.25
N ARG A 485 27.06 14.31 16.36
CA ARG A 485 28.17 13.44 16.75
C ARG A 485 27.66 12.04 17.05
N THR A 486 28.42 11.05 16.57
CA THR A 486 28.22 9.66 16.96
C THR A 486 29.08 9.37 18.18
N VAL A 487 28.40 8.89 19.22
CA VAL A 487 28.96 8.60 20.52
C VAL A 487 29.25 7.10 20.59
N GLY A 488 30.38 6.72 21.21
CA GLY A 488 30.76 5.31 21.37
C GLY A 488 30.08 4.63 22.57
N HIS A 489 29.78 5.40 23.62
CA HIS A 489 29.25 4.89 24.89
C HIS A 489 27.91 5.52 25.26
N PRO A 490 26.89 4.75 25.71
CA PRO A 490 25.56 5.28 26.03
C PRO A 490 25.55 6.44 27.03
N GLU A 491 26.56 6.57 27.88
CA GLU A 491 26.69 7.64 28.87
C GLU A 491 26.89 9.02 28.24
N GLU A 492 27.51 9.12 27.06
CA GLU A 492 27.75 10.40 26.38
C GLU A 492 26.57 10.82 25.48
N LEU A 493 25.48 10.04 25.45
CA LEU A 493 24.25 10.39 24.74
C LEU A 493 23.63 11.66 25.32
N SER A 494 22.93 12.42 24.46
CA SER A 494 22.05 13.49 24.93
C SER A 494 21.01 12.93 25.89
N THR A 495 20.55 13.76 26.84
CA THR A 495 19.49 13.38 27.80
C THR A 495 18.27 12.82 27.10
N HIS A 496 17.85 13.45 26.00
CA HIS A 496 16.75 12.99 25.14
C HIS A 496 16.97 11.58 24.59
N ALA A 497 18.12 11.32 23.96
CA ALA A 497 18.39 10.01 23.36
C ALA A 497 18.62 8.92 24.41
N ARG A 498 19.18 9.28 25.57
CA ARG A 498 19.39 8.38 26.70
C ARG A 498 18.05 7.88 27.26
N ASP A 499 17.11 8.78 27.53
CA ASP A 499 15.80 8.41 28.06
C ASP A 499 15.03 7.50 27.09
N VAL A 500 15.11 7.78 25.78
CA VAL A 500 14.54 6.91 24.74
C VAL A 500 15.20 5.53 24.78
N LEU A 501 16.52 5.44 24.87
CA LEU A 501 17.24 4.16 24.92
C LEU A 501 16.91 3.37 26.19
N GLU A 502 16.82 4.04 27.35
CA GLU A 502 16.45 3.42 28.62
C GLU A 502 15.05 2.78 28.57
N GLU A 503 14.06 3.54 28.11
CA GLU A 503 12.68 3.03 27.97
C GLU A 503 12.57 1.90 26.94
N VAL A 504 13.26 2.01 25.80
CA VAL A 504 13.30 0.95 24.77
C VAL A 504 13.96 -0.31 25.32
N THR A 505 15.07 -0.17 26.05
CA THR A 505 15.78 -1.30 26.66
C THR A 505 14.92 -1.96 27.74
N HIS A 506 14.26 -1.17 28.57
CA HIS A 506 13.32 -1.66 29.57
C HIS A 506 12.16 -2.43 28.93
N ALA A 507 11.53 -1.87 27.90
CA ALA A 507 10.44 -2.51 27.18
C ALA A 507 10.87 -3.82 26.49
N LEU A 508 12.06 -3.86 25.90
CA LEU A 508 12.63 -5.06 25.27
C LEU A 508 12.93 -6.16 26.30
N ASN A 509 13.50 -5.81 27.46
CA ASN A 509 13.77 -6.75 28.54
C ASN A 509 12.45 -7.30 29.11
N MET A 510 11.45 -6.44 29.32
CA MET A 510 10.14 -6.84 29.78
C MET A 510 9.44 -7.77 28.77
N ASP A 511 9.49 -7.44 27.48
CA ASP A 511 8.91 -8.27 26.43
C ASP A 511 9.64 -9.61 26.30
N THR A 512 10.93 -9.66 26.62
CA THR A 512 11.71 -10.92 26.66
C THR A 512 11.21 -11.82 27.79
N MET A 513 11.03 -11.27 28.99
CA MET A 513 10.55 -11.99 30.18
C MET A 513 9.07 -12.41 30.07
N LYS A 514 8.20 -11.48 29.63
CA LYS A 514 6.78 -11.70 29.40
C LYS A 514 6.43 -11.32 27.95
N PRO A 515 6.42 -12.29 27.03
CA PRO A 515 6.14 -12.06 25.61
C PRO A 515 4.79 -11.39 25.37
N SER A 516 4.80 -10.27 24.67
CA SER A 516 3.62 -9.69 24.02
C SER A 516 3.16 -10.57 22.85
N PHE A 517 1.89 -10.40 22.47
CA PHE A 517 1.34 -11.07 21.29
C PHE A 517 2.20 -10.80 20.05
N GLY A 518 2.72 -11.87 19.44
CA GLY A 518 3.59 -11.78 18.27
C GLY A 518 4.90 -11.00 18.49
N ARG A 519 5.36 -10.83 19.75
CA ARG A 519 6.55 -10.02 20.10
C ARG A 519 6.49 -8.61 19.52
N ILE A 520 5.29 -8.02 19.42
CA ILE A 520 5.09 -6.74 18.73
C ILE A 520 5.84 -5.59 19.41
N VAL A 521 6.00 -5.64 20.74
CA VAL A 521 6.79 -4.66 21.48
C VAL A 521 8.27 -4.79 21.10
N SER A 522 8.84 -5.99 21.10
CA SER A 522 10.21 -6.23 20.62
C SER A 522 10.43 -5.79 19.17
N ILE A 523 9.45 -6.01 18.28
CA ILE A 523 9.51 -5.57 16.87
C ILE A 523 9.72 -4.06 16.80
N HIS A 524 8.93 -3.28 17.54
CA HIS A 524 9.08 -1.82 17.56
C HIS A 524 10.36 -1.39 18.29
N CYS A 525 10.77 -2.07 19.37
CA CYS A 525 12.05 -1.79 20.04
C CYS A 525 13.23 -1.93 19.07
N ILE A 526 13.29 -3.00 18.28
CA ILE A 526 14.36 -3.21 17.27
C ILE A 526 14.33 -2.12 16.20
N GLN A 527 13.14 -1.68 15.77
CA GLN A 527 13.01 -0.58 14.82
C GLN A 527 13.57 0.72 15.41
N VAL A 528 13.26 1.05 16.67
CA VAL A 528 13.77 2.25 17.34
C VAL A 528 15.28 2.18 17.58
N LEU A 529 15.82 1.01 17.94
CA LEU A 529 17.28 0.79 18.01
C LEU A 529 17.96 1.06 16.67
N TYR A 530 17.34 0.64 15.56
CA TYR A 530 17.81 1.03 14.23
C TYR A 530 17.66 2.55 13.97
N GLU A 531 16.59 3.20 14.42
CA GLU A 531 16.45 4.66 14.30
C GLU A 531 17.55 5.42 15.06
N LEU A 532 17.96 4.97 16.26
CA LEU A 532 19.09 5.52 17.01
C LEU A 532 20.42 5.43 16.23
N GLN A 533 20.71 4.28 15.62
CA GLN A 533 21.88 4.13 14.75
C GLN A 533 21.75 4.96 13.46
N ARG A 534 20.56 4.97 12.84
CA ARG A 534 20.26 5.72 11.60
C ARG A 534 20.51 7.22 11.80
N PHE A 535 20.08 7.76 12.94
CA PHE A 535 20.21 9.16 13.31
C PHE A 535 21.56 9.51 13.95
N ARG A 536 22.54 8.59 13.91
CA ARG A 536 23.91 8.79 14.38
C ARG A 536 24.07 8.99 15.90
N HIS A 537 23.07 8.62 16.71
CA HIS A 537 23.22 8.59 18.18
C HIS A 537 24.11 7.43 18.62
N LEU A 538 23.95 6.28 17.97
CA LEU A 538 24.75 5.07 18.21
C LEU A 538 25.59 4.71 16.97
N PRO A 539 26.73 4.02 17.14
CA PRO A 539 27.52 3.52 16.03
C PRO A 539 26.77 2.42 15.27
N ILE A 540 27.18 2.18 14.02
CA ILE A 540 26.62 1.11 13.20
C ILE A 540 27.10 -0.23 13.78
N ASP A 541 26.18 -0.97 14.40
CA ASP A 541 26.43 -2.31 14.92
C ASP A 541 25.40 -3.29 14.34
N THR A 542 25.90 -4.23 13.54
CA THR A 542 25.07 -5.26 12.90
C THR A 542 24.81 -6.46 13.80
N ASP A 543 25.62 -6.68 14.83
CA ASP A 543 25.57 -7.92 15.62
C ASP A 543 24.34 -7.97 16.52
N ILE A 544 23.88 -6.81 17.02
CA ILE A 544 22.61 -6.70 17.76
C ILE A 544 21.45 -7.27 16.92
N PHE A 545 21.35 -6.89 15.66
CA PHE A 545 20.28 -7.36 14.78
C PHE A 545 20.46 -8.84 14.38
N TRP A 546 21.70 -9.30 14.23
CA TRP A 546 21.98 -10.71 13.96
C TRP A 546 21.55 -11.63 15.10
N LYS A 547 21.68 -11.20 16.36
CA LYS A 547 21.16 -11.96 17.53
C LYS A 547 19.67 -12.25 17.39
N PHE A 548 18.88 -11.30 16.90
CA PHE A 548 17.44 -11.51 16.67
C PHE A 548 17.13 -12.21 15.33
N GLY A 549 18.00 -12.08 14.32
CA GLY A 549 17.80 -12.67 12.99
C GLY A 549 18.16 -14.16 12.86
N GLN A 550 19.18 -14.63 13.57
CA GLN A 550 19.75 -15.99 13.38
C GLN A 550 19.12 -17.08 14.25
N CYS A 551 18.47 -16.71 15.35
CA CYS A 551 18.01 -17.68 16.34
C CYS A 551 16.85 -18.53 15.81
N LYS A 552 17.10 -19.84 15.68
CA LYS A 552 16.10 -20.86 15.40
C LYS A 552 15.08 -20.87 16.55
N GLY A 553 13.79 -20.77 16.22
CA GLY A 553 12.70 -20.75 17.21
C GLY A 553 12.22 -19.36 17.65
N ILE A 554 12.84 -18.27 17.19
CA ILE A 554 12.26 -16.93 17.34
C ILE A 554 11.11 -16.75 16.35
N TYR A 555 10.05 -16.07 16.80
CA TYR A 555 8.90 -15.68 15.99
C TYR A 555 9.34 -15.02 14.67
N ALA A 556 8.93 -15.58 13.53
CA ALA A 556 9.45 -15.21 12.22
C ALA A 556 9.34 -13.70 11.89
N PRO A 557 8.24 -12.99 12.20
CA PRO A 557 8.16 -11.54 12.01
C PRO A 557 9.20 -10.71 12.79
N LEU A 558 9.61 -11.15 13.98
CA LEU A 558 10.67 -10.50 14.74
C LEU A 558 12.02 -10.65 14.03
N ARG A 559 12.33 -11.89 13.59
CA ARG A 559 13.52 -12.18 12.78
C ARG A 559 13.55 -11.31 11.53
N LEU A 560 12.43 -11.24 10.80
CA LEU A 560 12.30 -10.44 9.59
C LEU A 560 12.49 -8.95 9.82
N THR A 561 12.04 -8.43 10.95
CA THR A 561 12.23 -7.02 11.29
C THR A 561 13.70 -6.71 11.53
N ALA A 562 14.42 -7.56 12.27
CA ALA A 562 15.85 -7.40 12.48
C ALA A 562 16.64 -7.49 11.16
N LEU A 563 16.33 -8.47 10.31
CA LEU A 563 16.93 -8.62 8.99
C LEU A 563 16.58 -7.45 8.06
N ALA A 564 15.36 -6.90 8.15
CA ALA A 564 14.97 -5.71 7.40
C ALA A 564 15.77 -4.47 7.83
N CYS A 565 16.05 -4.32 9.13
CA CYS A 565 16.92 -3.25 9.63
C CYS A 565 18.32 -3.36 9.04
N LEU A 566 18.91 -4.57 9.01
CA LEU A 566 20.20 -4.80 8.36
C LEU A 566 20.22 -4.41 6.88
N VAL A 567 19.19 -4.79 6.12
CA VAL A 567 19.05 -4.40 4.70
C VAL A 567 18.97 -2.87 4.56
N ALA A 568 18.20 -2.20 5.44
CA ALA A 568 18.09 -0.74 5.43
C ALA A 568 19.41 -0.05 5.80
N MET A 569 20.18 -0.60 6.75
CA MET A 569 21.53 -0.12 7.10
C MET A 569 22.48 -0.19 5.90
N ILE A 570 22.46 -1.31 5.16
CA ILE A 570 23.28 -1.54 3.97
C ILE A 570 22.99 -0.48 2.90
N ARG A 571 21.71 -0.26 2.56
CA ARG A 571 21.29 0.72 1.54
C ARG A 571 21.76 2.15 1.85
N ARG A 572 21.82 2.51 3.14
CA ARG A 572 22.13 3.87 3.61
C ARG A 572 23.62 4.12 3.81
N SER A 573 24.34 3.21 4.46
CA SER A 573 25.73 3.45 4.89
C SER A 573 26.72 3.39 3.74
N ARG A 574 26.46 2.59 2.70
CA ARG A 574 27.34 2.38 1.53
C ARG A 574 28.81 2.07 1.86
N SER A 575 29.08 1.56 3.07
CA SER A 575 30.43 1.28 3.56
C SER A 575 30.89 -0.12 3.18
N GLN A 576 32.18 -0.26 2.81
CA GLN A 576 32.83 -1.55 2.55
C GLN A 576 32.69 -2.52 3.74
N LEU A 577 32.64 -2.00 4.97
CA LEU A 577 32.56 -2.78 6.20
C LEU A 577 31.32 -3.68 6.26
N LEU A 578 30.25 -3.32 5.53
CA LEU A 578 28.99 -4.05 5.52
C LEU A 578 28.97 -5.21 4.51
N ILE A 579 30.03 -5.42 3.71
CA ILE A 579 30.05 -6.51 2.73
C ILE A 579 29.88 -7.88 3.37
N GLY A 580 30.48 -8.10 4.56
CA GLY A 580 30.31 -9.33 5.33
C GLY A 580 28.85 -9.60 5.68
N THR A 581 28.12 -8.54 6.06
CA THR A 581 26.68 -8.60 6.36
C THR A 581 25.86 -8.91 5.11
N VAL A 582 26.17 -8.30 3.96
CA VAL A 582 25.51 -8.59 2.67
C VAL A 582 25.70 -10.07 2.29
N LEU A 583 26.94 -10.56 2.33
CA LEU A 583 27.25 -11.95 2.00
C LEU A 583 26.55 -12.93 2.95
N ARG A 584 26.48 -12.60 4.24
CA ARG A 584 25.76 -13.41 5.24
C ARG A 584 24.25 -13.40 4.99
N LEU A 585 23.65 -12.27 4.60
CA LEU A 585 22.23 -12.19 4.23
C LEU A 585 21.92 -13.03 2.99
N VAL A 586 22.74 -12.95 1.94
CA VAL A 586 22.58 -13.77 0.73
C VAL A 586 22.76 -15.27 1.06
N GLY A 587 23.73 -15.60 1.92
CA GLY A 587 23.89 -16.97 2.42
C GLY A 587 22.69 -17.47 3.24
N LEU A 588 22.03 -16.58 4.00
CA LEU A 588 20.80 -16.88 4.74
C LEU A 588 19.65 -17.17 3.77
N VAL A 589 19.51 -16.41 2.69
CA VAL A 589 18.48 -16.65 1.66
C VAL A 589 18.60 -18.05 1.05
N ALA A 590 19.80 -18.61 0.94
CA ALA A 590 19.97 -19.98 0.45
C ALA A 590 19.70 -21.04 1.54
N ASN A 591 20.22 -20.83 2.75
CA ASN A 591 20.41 -21.91 3.72
C ASN A 591 19.49 -21.87 4.96
N ASP A 592 18.70 -20.81 5.18
CA ASP A 592 17.83 -20.73 6.36
C ASP A 592 16.75 -21.83 6.31
N PRO A 593 16.48 -22.53 7.43
CA PRO A 593 15.48 -23.60 7.45
C PRO A 593 14.05 -23.09 7.21
N ASP A 594 13.75 -21.80 7.47
CA ASP A 594 12.42 -21.23 7.30
C ASP A 594 12.26 -20.65 5.88
N PRO A 595 11.42 -21.26 5.01
CA PRO A 595 11.19 -20.76 3.65
C PRO A 595 10.58 -19.36 3.62
N PHE A 596 9.74 -19.01 4.61
CA PHE A 596 9.12 -17.70 4.70
C PHE A 596 10.17 -16.62 4.98
N VAL A 597 11.15 -16.92 5.83
CA VAL A 597 12.27 -16.01 6.10
C VAL A 597 13.16 -15.84 4.87
N ARG A 598 13.55 -16.95 4.21
CA ARG A 598 14.37 -16.89 2.99
C ARG A 598 13.73 -16.01 1.92
N TYR A 599 12.47 -16.28 1.59
CA TYR A 599 11.75 -15.53 0.57
C TYR A 599 11.57 -14.06 0.95
N SER A 600 11.16 -13.76 2.19
CA SER A 600 10.93 -12.39 2.64
C SER A 600 12.22 -11.55 2.67
N VAL A 601 13.37 -12.15 3.02
CA VAL A 601 14.68 -11.47 2.98
C VAL A 601 15.08 -11.19 1.53
N ALA A 602 14.90 -12.14 0.62
CA ALA A 602 15.15 -11.93 -0.81
C ALA A 602 14.29 -10.78 -1.36
N GLN A 603 13.00 -10.73 -1.03
CA GLN A 603 12.11 -9.63 -1.43
C GLN A 603 12.57 -8.28 -0.86
N ARG A 604 13.00 -8.24 0.40
CA ARG A 604 13.50 -7.00 1.03
C ARG A 604 14.80 -6.51 0.42
N LEU A 605 15.70 -7.42 0.04
CA LEU A 605 16.91 -7.09 -0.71
C LEU A 605 16.58 -6.53 -2.10
N CYS A 606 15.56 -7.05 -2.79
CA CYS A 606 15.11 -6.47 -4.06
C CYS A 606 14.50 -5.06 -3.87
N ALA A 607 13.70 -4.88 -2.82
CA ALA A 607 13.05 -3.59 -2.54
C ALA A 607 14.05 -2.51 -2.08
N ASN A 608 15.12 -2.90 -1.37
CA ASN A 608 16.16 -2.02 -0.87
C ASN A 608 17.54 -2.62 -1.21
N PRO A 609 17.96 -2.55 -2.49
CA PRO A 609 19.16 -3.23 -2.95
C PRO A 609 20.43 -2.56 -2.40
N PRO A 610 21.52 -3.30 -2.15
CA PRO A 610 22.78 -2.72 -1.67
C PRO A 610 23.31 -1.56 -2.53
N PHE A 611 23.11 -1.66 -3.84
CA PHE A 611 23.35 -0.64 -4.84
C PHE A 611 22.40 -0.84 -6.01
N GLU A 612 22.37 0.09 -6.95
CA GLU A 612 21.56 -0.02 -8.17
C GLU A 612 22.49 0.20 -9.36
N TRP A 613 22.23 -0.51 -10.45
CA TRP A 613 23.01 -0.35 -11.67
C TRP A 613 22.89 1.08 -12.22
N THR A 614 24.05 1.73 -12.32
CA THR A 614 24.30 3.05 -12.88
C THR A 614 25.63 3.01 -13.66
N GLU A 615 25.95 4.03 -14.46
CA GLU A 615 27.22 4.11 -15.19
C GLU A 615 28.46 3.99 -14.28
N ASN A 616 28.35 4.42 -13.01
CA ASN A 616 29.43 4.38 -12.02
C ASN A 616 29.40 3.15 -11.08
N THR A 617 28.66 2.08 -11.43
CA THR A 617 28.50 0.89 -10.54
C THR A 617 29.83 0.22 -10.19
N SER A 618 30.84 0.32 -11.06
CA SER A 618 32.20 -0.19 -10.81
C SER A 618 32.86 0.45 -9.58
N MET A 619 32.50 1.68 -9.23
CA MET A 619 33.08 2.41 -8.10
C MET A 619 32.33 2.16 -6.78
N TYR A 620 31.25 1.37 -6.79
CA TYR A 620 30.46 1.17 -5.60
C TYR A 620 31.16 0.21 -4.63
N PRO A 621 31.38 0.57 -3.35
CA PRO A 621 32.16 -0.26 -2.41
C PRO A 621 31.64 -1.70 -2.27
N LEU A 622 30.32 -1.85 -2.18
CA LEU A 622 29.68 -3.17 -2.02
C LEU A 622 29.69 -4.03 -3.29
N ASN A 623 30.05 -3.47 -4.45
CA ASN A 623 30.15 -4.22 -5.70
C ASN A 623 31.45 -5.03 -5.71
N THR A 624 31.40 -6.26 -5.22
CA THR A 624 32.55 -7.17 -5.16
C THR A 624 32.30 -8.40 -6.03
N LYS A 625 33.37 -8.95 -6.63
CA LYS A 625 33.31 -10.20 -7.39
C LYS A 625 32.68 -11.34 -6.56
N ARG A 626 33.04 -11.44 -5.28
CA ARG A 626 32.51 -12.45 -4.35
C ARG A 626 30.98 -12.38 -4.20
N LEU A 627 30.39 -11.18 -4.20
CA LEU A 627 28.94 -11.03 -4.12
C LEU A 627 28.27 -11.50 -5.42
N ALA A 628 28.83 -11.12 -6.57
CA ALA A 628 28.32 -11.54 -7.87
C ALA A 628 28.41 -13.07 -8.06
N ASP A 629 29.54 -13.67 -7.72
CA ASP A 629 29.75 -15.13 -7.76
C ASP A 629 28.75 -15.87 -6.85
N LEU A 630 28.53 -15.37 -5.64
CA LEU A 630 27.58 -15.96 -4.70
C LEU A 630 26.14 -15.89 -5.22
N LEU A 631 25.71 -14.73 -5.71
CA LEU A 631 24.38 -14.56 -6.28
C LEU A 631 24.19 -15.48 -7.49
N TRP A 632 25.13 -15.47 -8.42
CA TRP A 632 25.06 -16.29 -9.63
C TRP A 632 25.10 -17.79 -9.31
N GLY A 633 25.90 -18.20 -8.33
CA GLY A 633 25.94 -19.58 -7.85
C GLY A 633 24.61 -20.06 -7.30
N ILE A 634 23.91 -19.24 -6.51
CA ILE A 634 22.58 -19.58 -5.97
C ILE A 634 21.52 -19.60 -7.07
N ILE A 635 21.57 -18.64 -8.00
CA ILE A 635 20.64 -18.57 -9.14
C ILE A 635 20.79 -19.81 -10.03
N SER A 636 22.03 -20.25 -10.27
CA SER A 636 22.35 -21.39 -11.14
C SER A 636 22.16 -22.75 -10.47
N ASP A 637 22.08 -22.83 -9.13
CA ASP A 637 21.85 -24.10 -8.44
C ASP A 637 20.42 -24.61 -8.68
N VAL A 638 20.32 -25.80 -9.26
CA VAL A 638 19.07 -26.49 -9.59
C VAL A 638 18.21 -26.76 -8.35
N ARG A 639 18.84 -26.93 -7.17
CA ARG A 639 18.17 -27.22 -5.90
C ARG A 639 17.52 -25.97 -5.28
N THR A 640 17.91 -24.77 -5.70
CA THR A 640 17.31 -23.53 -5.22
C THR A 640 15.84 -23.48 -5.60
N GLU A 641 14.98 -23.19 -4.62
CA GLU A 641 13.54 -23.01 -4.85
C GLU A 641 13.29 -21.93 -5.91
N THR A 642 12.39 -22.23 -6.82
CA THR A 642 12.09 -21.40 -7.98
C THR A 642 11.74 -19.95 -7.62
N ARG A 643 10.95 -19.73 -6.55
CA ARG A 643 10.59 -18.39 -6.08
C ARG A 643 11.78 -17.59 -5.55
N ILE A 644 12.74 -18.26 -4.91
CA ILE A 644 13.97 -17.62 -4.42
C ILE A 644 14.88 -17.33 -5.61
N ARG A 645 15.01 -18.27 -6.54
CA ARG A 645 15.78 -18.10 -7.77
C ARG A 645 15.30 -16.88 -8.55
N THR A 646 14.00 -16.77 -8.85
CA THR A 646 13.46 -15.62 -9.60
C THR A 646 13.63 -14.31 -8.85
N CYS A 647 13.45 -14.29 -7.53
CA CYS A 647 13.69 -13.10 -6.72
C CYS A 647 15.17 -12.68 -6.73
N LEU A 648 16.11 -13.62 -6.69
CA LEU A 648 17.54 -13.32 -6.79
C LEU A 648 17.95 -12.92 -8.22
N THR A 649 17.27 -13.43 -9.25
CA THR A 649 17.41 -12.94 -10.62
C THR A 649 16.97 -11.48 -10.73
N ASP A 650 15.85 -11.11 -10.09
CA ASP A 650 15.41 -9.71 -10.01
C ASP A 650 16.46 -8.84 -9.31
N LEU A 651 16.99 -9.30 -8.17
CA LEU A 651 18.07 -8.60 -7.47
C LEU A 651 19.30 -8.45 -8.37
N TYR A 652 19.72 -9.52 -9.05
CA TYR A 652 20.87 -9.49 -9.95
C TYR A 652 20.68 -8.47 -11.08
N PHE A 653 19.49 -8.43 -11.68
CA PHE A 653 19.13 -7.44 -12.68
C PHE A 653 19.17 -6.00 -12.12
N ILE A 654 18.68 -5.78 -10.89
CA ILE A 654 18.74 -4.46 -10.23
C ILE A 654 20.19 -4.02 -9.97
N LEU A 655 21.07 -4.96 -9.60
CA LEU A 655 22.48 -4.68 -9.27
C LEU A 655 23.36 -4.46 -10.52
N TYR A 656 23.13 -5.22 -11.59
CA TYR A 656 24.07 -5.31 -12.72
C TYR A 656 23.43 -5.01 -14.10
N GLY A 657 22.12 -4.86 -14.17
CA GLY A 657 21.39 -4.63 -15.41
C GLY A 657 21.49 -5.81 -16.38
N LEU A 658 21.47 -5.49 -17.69
CA LEU A 658 21.71 -6.45 -18.78
C LEU A 658 23.20 -6.61 -19.13
N GLY A 659 24.07 -5.83 -18.49
CA GLY A 659 25.51 -5.84 -18.75
C GLY A 659 26.26 -6.88 -17.93
N THR A 660 27.49 -7.17 -18.33
CA THR A 660 28.42 -7.95 -17.49
C THR A 660 28.85 -7.11 -16.28
N PRO A 661 28.86 -7.64 -15.05
CA PRO A 661 29.35 -6.88 -13.92
C PRO A 661 30.80 -6.45 -14.18
N SER A 662 31.10 -5.18 -13.94
CA SER A 662 32.40 -4.54 -14.22
C SER A 662 33.61 -5.23 -13.61
N ASN A 663 33.41 -6.05 -12.58
CA ASN A 663 34.45 -6.86 -11.95
C ASN A 663 34.83 -8.13 -12.74
N PHE A 664 34.11 -8.43 -13.84
CA PHE A 664 34.39 -9.56 -14.75
C PHE A 664 34.99 -9.12 -16.09
N SER A 665 35.04 -7.83 -16.41
CA SER A 665 35.57 -7.32 -17.68
C SER A 665 37.11 -7.25 -17.74
N SER A 666 37.81 -7.90 -16.82
CA SER A 666 39.28 -7.99 -16.77
C SER A 666 39.83 -9.35 -17.22
N PHE A 667 39.07 -10.09 -18.03
CA PHE A 667 39.51 -11.32 -18.71
C PHE A 667 39.59 -11.14 -20.21
#